data_AF-A0A952PBC6-F1
#
_entry.id   AF-A0A952PBC6-F1
#
_cell.length_a   1.000
_cell.length_b   1.000
_cell.length_c   1.000
_cell.angle_alpha   90.00
_cell.angle_beta   90.00
_cell.angle_gamma   90.00
#
_symmetry.space_group_name_H-M   'P 1'
#
loop_
_entity.id
_entity.type
_entity.pdbx_description
1 polymer ?
#
loop_
_entity_poly.entity_id
_entity_poly.type
_entity_poly.pdbx_seq_one_letter_code
_entity_poly.pdbx_strand_id
1 'polypeptide(L)'
;MVRQQFLLFRIFTVFALVASIALAVPGVAYANGEEPGDEVTPETTLPEENQTEQVENEETVADAIVVLAETASVLVNDEGQPVNLASVEAEELLSAPDPWFEDPLDSTQVVAYQADCSTWVAPAGYAGGVCHVSATPIQSAVDNAPVGATVHVEAGVFTEQVVINKNLTLKGSSGAIIKSPAVLVESFASPGSTNKPVIYVHDADNVVIDGFTIDGDKKGNANYRFIGVGYKNAGGAIINNTIQNVMDASFSGSQHGLGIYVYNDDGTDRVIVIDNNVIQDYQKAGIVISGSDLDITITDNQVHGEGPTSVIAQNGIQVGTGNSTAQISGNTVTGNYYTGPTWTSSGILIYPGVEANLSNNVLDGNQSALYVYDADVTLDGDQISNSQYSIIIFGDSTGASAAITNAKISNSEIGVYVYGSVDGNTSVTVTNSSISGHDYGILTNQSDTIANYNNIIGNGEGVYSDAVGSVDATNNFWGCSTGPGTAGCDTVSGNVITSPFLTVANGNSDTDSDGVADHEDNCPTIANPKQADKDGDGKGDVCDRFPSIHDDTIEKPEVPSSPGATGGFFIPVTGSNIFWDLNGVLLAHDGSIDASRILVTELPFADHDEAYGVAFEDPQGTGAVQLSIPMDLGTPSLTVIFTSAEPYTIFYILPDGTHEMLETVCTLNLDGFYECVAIYTPTGSEASYEPVLYLREE
;
A
#
# COMPACT_ATOMS: atom_id res chain seq x y z
N MET A 1 11.22 -8.38 51.84
CA MET A 1 12.53 -9.05 51.69
C MET A 1 12.27 -10.51 51.31
N VAL A 2 12.88 -10.99 50.22
CA VAL A 2 12.52 -12.21 49.45
C VAL A 2 11.27 -12.07 48.56
N ARG A 3 11.25 -11.03 47.71
CA ARG A 3 10.50 -11.01 46.44
C ARG A 3 11.02 -9.90 45.51
N GLN A 4 12.34 -9.76 45.40
CA GLN A 4 12.98 -8.70 44.60
C GLN A 4 14.39 -9.09 44.10
N GLN A 5 14.60 -10.36 43.72
CA GLN A 5 15.89 -10.83 43.16
C GLN A 5 15.74 -11.91 42.06
N PHE A 6 14.70 -11.84 41.22
CA PHE A 6 14.59 -12.74 40.06
C PHE A 6 14.37 -12.06 38.70
N LEU A 7 14.38 -10.72 38.64
CA LEU A 7 14.12 -9.98 37.40
C LEU A 7 15.37 -9.25 36.84
N LEU A 8 16.57 -9.58 37.31
CA LEU A 8 17.81 -8.86 36.97
C LEU A 8 18.92 -9.78 36.40
N PHE A 9 18.55 -10.93 35.83
CA PHE A 9 19.52 -11.89 35.28
C PHE A 9 19.20 -12.43 33.88
N ARG A 10 18.36 -11.73 33.10
CA ARG A 10 18.05 -12.09 31.70
C ARG A 10 18.13 -10.92 30.71
N ILE A 11 18.96 -9.93 31.02
CA ILE A 11 19.34 -8.87 30.09
C ILE A 11 20.87 -8.77 30.23
N PHE A 12 21.59 -8.72 29.11
CA PHE A 12 23.03 -9.02 28.93
C PHE A 12 23.36 -10.49 28.67
N THR A 13 23.23 -10.90 27.40
CA THR A 13 24.35 -11.29 26.53
C THR A 13 23.73 -11.72 25.19
N VAL A 14 23.96 -10.98 24.11
CA VAL A 14 24.38 -11.47 22.78
C VAL A 14 24.53 -10.23 21.89
N PHE A 15 25.77 -9.77 21.71
CA PHE A 15 26.21 -9.16 20.46
C PHE A 15 27.66 -9.58 20.20
N ALA A 16 27.91 -9.92 18.93
CA ALA A 16 29.17 -9.97 18.19
C ALA A 16 29.65 -11.35 17.67
N LEU A 17 29.57 -11.45 16.33
CA LEU A 17 30.51 -12.04 15.37
C LEU A 17 30.63 -13.59 15.28
N VAL A 18 30.39 -14.14 14.08
CA VAL A 18 31.45 -14.51 13.09
C VAL A 18 30.79 -15.06 11.80
N ALA A 19 31.32 -14.58 10.67
CA ALA A 19 31.08 -15.01 9.31
C ALA A 19 31.78 -16.35 8.94
N SER A 20 31.20 -17.04 7.96
CA SER A 20 31.84 -17.93 6.97
C SER A 20 32.70 -19.12 7.43
N ILE A 21 32.34 -20.34 6.99
CA ILE A 21 33.16 -21.25 6.16
C ILE A 21 32.51 -22.65 6.06
N ALA A 22 32.52 -23.17 4.83
CA ALA A 22 32.11 -24.51 4.40
C ALA A 22 32.90 -25.67 5.03
N LEU A 23 32.30 -26.86 5.09
CA LEU A 23 32.79 -28.07 4.41
C LEU A 23 31.97 -29.33 4.78
N ALA A 24 31.74 -30.13 3.74
CA ALA A 24 31.12 -31.43 3.74
C ALA A 24 31.94 -32.52 4.48
N VAL A 25 31.25 -33.51 5.05
CA VAL A 25 31.64 -34.94 5.03
C VAL A 25 30.37 -35.82 5.12
N PRO A 26 30.21 -36.86 4.27
CA PRO A 26 29.08 -37.78 4.31
C PRO A 26 29.41 -39.11 5.02
N GLY A 27 28.35 -39.81 5.46
CA GLY A 27 28.32 -41.26 5.67
C GLY A 27 28.20 -41.72 7.13
N VAL A 28 27.20 -42.54 7.43
CA VAL A 28 27.34 -44.00 7.66
C VAL A 28 25.95 -44.64 7.67
N ALA A 29 25.84 -45.78 6.98
CA ALA A 29 24.70 -46.66 6.83
C ALA A 29 24.31 -47.41 8.11
N TYR A 30 23.05 -47.84 8.20
CA TYR A 30 22.67 -49.12 8.79
C TYR A 30 21.51 -49.74 8.01
N ALA A 31 21.57 -51.06 7.88
CA ALA A 31 20.77 -51.91 7.00
C ALA A 31 19.76 -52.78 7.76
N ASN A 32 18.83 -53.34 6.97
CA ASN A 32 18.10 -54.63 7.10
C ASN A 32 16.69 -54.67 7.70
N GLY A 33 15.82 -55.40 6.98
CA GLY A 33 14.58 -56.05 7.45
C GLY A 33 13.43 -55.95 6.43
N GLU A 34 13.43 -56.74 5.34
CA GLU A 34 12.68 -58.02 5.17
C GLU A 34 11.24 -57.85 4.61
N GLU A 35 11.03 -58.34 3.38
CA GLU A 35 9.72 -58.76 2.80
C GLU A 35 9.40 -60.22 3.20
N PRO A 36 8.13 -60.68 3.01
CA PRO A 36 7.76 -61.49 1.82
C PRO A 36 6.30 -61.21 1.35
N GLY A 37 5.73 -61.64 0.22
CA GLY A 37 6.06 -62.60 -0.86
C GLY A 37 4.77 -62.91 -1.67
N ASP A 38 4.96 -63.42 -2.90
CA ASP A 38 4.05 -63.62 -4.06
C ASP A 38 2.83 -64.58 -3.95
N GLU A 39 1.89 -64.49 -4.92
CA GLU A 39 1.26 -65.58 -5.75
C GLU A 39 0.17 -64.97 -6.69
N VAL A 40 0.17 -64.97 -8.05
CA VAL A 40 0.16 -65.99 -9.15
C VAL A 40 -1.25 -66.43 -9.67
N THR A 41 -1.71 -65.78 -10.78
CA THR A 41 -2.32 -66.26 -12.08
C THR A 41 -3.54 -67.24 -12.17
N PRO A 42 -4.12 -67.64 -13.35
CA PRO A 42 -4.45 -66.97 -14.66
C PRO A 42 -5.83 -67.38 -15.31
N GLU A 43 -6.11 -66.79 -16.51
CA GLU A 43 -6.46 -67.45 -17.81
C GLU A 43 -7.89 -67.54 -18.43
N THR A 44 -7.89 -67.43 -19.79
CA THR A 44 -8.83 -67.90 -20.86
C THR A 44 -10.05 -67.04 -21.26
N THR A 45 -10.58 -66.93 -22.51
CA THR A 45 -10.18 -66.88 -23.96
C THR A 45 -11.49 -66.92 -24.82
N LEU A 46 -11.73 -65.96 -25.75
CA LEU A 46 -12.39 -65.95 -27.13
C LEU A 46 -13.65 -66.81 -27.47
N PRO A 47 -14.51 -66.57 -28.53
CA PRO A 47 -14.23 -65.93 -29.86
C PRO A 47 -15.37 -65.11 -30.60
N GLU A 48 -14.99 -64.46 -31.74
CA GLU A 48 -15.63 -64.07 -33.05
C GLU A 48 -17.19 -63.96 -33.20
N GLU A 49 -17.85 -63.10 -34.03
CA GLU A 49 -17.65 -62.68 -35.44
C GLU A 49 -18.63 -61.51 -35.89
N ASN A 50 -18.15 -60.56 -36.72
CA ASN A 50 -18.77 -59.89 -37.91
C ASN A 50 -20.23 -59.29 -37.94
N GLN A 51 -20.37 -57.95 -38.08
CA GLN A 51 -20.93 -57.25 -39.27
C GLN A 51 -21.07 -55.71 -39.09
N THR A 52 -20.89 -55.02 -40.21
CA THR A 52 -20.92 -53.56 -40.48
C THR A 52 -22.30 -52.90 -40.38
N GLU A 53 -22.38 -51.68 -39.83
CA GLU A 53 -23.16 -50.56 -40.37
C GLU A 53 -22.74 -49.23 -39.72
N GLN A 54 -22.48 -48.20 -40.54
CA GLN A 54 -22.30 -46.82 -40.10
C GLN A 54 -23.67 -46.23 -39.75
N VAL A 55 -23.81 -45.74 -38.51
CA VAL A 55 -24.83 -44.80 -38.09
C VAL A 55 -24.08 -43.70 -37.34
N GLU A 56 -24.17 -42.47 -37.83
CA GLU A 56 -23.75 -41.28 -37.08
C GLU A 56 -24.63 -41.18 -35.83
N ASN A 57 -24.08 -41.53 -34.68
CA ASN A 57 -24.64 -41.19 -33.38
C ASN A 57 -23.84 -40.00 -32.86
N GLU A 58 -24.46 -38.82 -32.83
CA GLU A 58 -24.00 -37.77 -31.92
C GLU A 58 -24.21 -38.31 -30.50
N GLU A 59 -23.13 -38.61 -29.79
CA GLU A 59 -23.20 -38.95 -28.37
C GLU A 59 -23.63 -37.70 -27.59
N THR A 60 -24.80 -37.79 -26.98
CA THR A 60 -25.36 -36.81 -26.07
C THR A 60 -24.92 -37.10 -24.63
N VAL A 61 -25.11 -36.14 -23.72
CA VAL A 61 -24.95 -36.38 -22.27
C VAL A 61 -25.77 -37.60 -21.80
N ALA A 62 -26.89 -37.89 -22.47
CA ALA A 62 -27.68 -39.09 -22.21
C ALA A 62 -26.98 -40.39 -22.61
N ASP A 63 -26.08 -40.37 -23.61
CA ASP A 63 -25.31 -41.54 -24.04
C ASP A 63 -24.14 -41.81 -23.07
N ALA A 64 -23.47 -40.77 -22.56
CA ALA A 64 -22.47 -40.89 -21.50
C ALA A 64 -23.06 -41.48 -20.20
N ILE A 65 -24.30 -41.09 -19.86
CA ILE A 65 -25.06 -41.66 -18.72
C ILE A 65 -25.34 -43.15 -18.92
N VAL A 66 -25.63 -43.59 -20.16
CA VAL A 66 -25.86 -45.01 -20.49
C VAL A 66 -24.57 -45.82 -20.32
N VAL A 67 -23.44 -45.31 -20.79
CA VAL A 67 -22.13 -45.99 -20.67
C VAL A 67 -21.68 -46.13 -19.20
N LEU A 68 -21.88 -45.09 -18.37
CA LEU A 68 -21.56 -45.15 -16.94
C LEU A 68 -22.44 -46.18 -16.21
N ALA A 69 -23.72 -46.29 -16.58
CA ALA A 69 -24.64 -47.28 -16.03
C ALA A 69 -24.29 -48.72 -16.46
N GLU A 70 -23.82 -48.92 -17.69
CA GLU A 70 -23.44 -50.24 -18.22
C GLU A 70 -22.11 -50.75 -17.67
N THR A 71 -21.18 -49.86 -17.35
CA THR A 71 -19.85 -50.20 -16.82
C THR A 71 -19.79 -50.30 -15.29
N ALA A 72 -20.88 -49.96 -14.59
CA ALA A 72 -20.94 -49.84 -13.13
C ALA A 72 -19.89 -48.86 -12.55
N SER A 73 -19.48 -47.88 -13.37
CA SER A 73 -18.58 -46.81 -12.97
C SER A 73 -19.34 -45.77 -12.13
N VAL A 74 -18.72 -45.26 -11.08
CA VAL A 74 -19.35 -44.30 -10.16
C VAL A 74 -18.81 -42.91 -10.44
N LEU A 75 -19.69 -42.00 -10.88
CA LEU A 75 -19.41 -40.58 -10.91
C LEU A 75 -19.39 -40.08 -9.45
N VAL A 76 -18.35 -39.37 -9.04
CA VAL A 76 -18.25 -38.80 -7.68
C VAL A 76 -18.10 -37.28 -7.77
N ASN A 77 -18.62 -36.56 -6.78
CA ASN A 77 -18.45 -35.11 -6.68
C ASN A 77 -17.09 -34.78 -6.03
N ASP A 78 -16.85 -33.48 -5.82
CA ASP A 78 -15.61 -32.95 -5.26
C ASP A 78 -15.33 -33.44 -3.82
N GLU A 79 -16.36 -33.94 -3.11
CA GLU A 79 -16.23 -34.60 -1.81
C GLU A 79 -16.04 -36.13 -1.90
N GLY A 80 -15.89 -36.68 -3.11
CA GLY A 80 -15.74 -38.11 -3.36
C GLY A 80 -17.03 -38.92 -3.12
N GLN A 81 -18.19 -38.25 -3.05
CA GLN A 81 -19.48 -38.90 -2.86
C GLN A 81 -20.11 -39.27 -4.21
N PRO A 82 -20.74 -40.46 -4.34
CA PRO A 82 -21.43 -40.86 -5.56
C PRO A 82 -22.53 -39.87 -5.97
N VAL A 83 -22.42 -39.33 -7.18
CA VAL A 83 -23.38 -38.39 -7.78
C VAL A 83 -24.47 -39.20 -8.48
N ASN A 84 -25.71 -38.75 -8.32
CA ASN A 84 -26.84 -39.33 -9.04
C ASN A 84 -26.75 -38.92 -10.52
N LEU A 85 -26.60 -39.90 -11.42
CA LEU A 85 -26.49 -39.68 -12.87
C LEU A 85 -27.70 -38.99 -13.51
N ALA A 86 -28.84 -38.88 -12.81
CA ALA A 86 -30.03 -38.15 -13.28
C ALA A 86 -30.19 -36.74 -12.67
N SER A 87 -29.14 -36.21 -12.02
CA SER A 87 -29.15 -34.88 -11.40
C SER A 87 -28.57 -33.80 -12.33
N VAL A 88 -28.99 -32.55 -12.13
CA VAL A 88 -28.40 -31.37 -12.80
C VAL A 88 -26.90 -31.27 -12.50
N GLU A 89 -26.47 -31.71 -11.31
CA GLU A 89 -25.07 -31.80 -10.89
C GLU A 89 -24.26 -32.78 -11.76
N ALA A 90 -24.86 -33.88 -12.24
CA ALA A 90 -24.22 -34.78 -13.20
C ALA A 90 -24.13 -34.16 -14.60
N GLU A 91 -25.13 -33.37 -15.03
CA GLU A 91 -25.08 -32.64 -16.30
C GLU A 91 -24.03 -31.52 -16.28
N GLU A 92 -23.87 -30.81 -15.16
CA GLU A 92 -22.82 -29.79 -14.98
C GLU A 92 -21.40 -30.40 -15.00
N LEU A 93 -21.17 -31.50 -14.28
CA LEU A 93 -19.88 -32.21 -14.25
C LEU A 93 -19.49 -32.83 -15.60
N LEU A 94 -20.47 -33.19 -16.44
CA LEU A 94 -20.26 -33.73 -17.78
C LEU A 94 -20.21 -32.64 -18.86
N SER A 95 -20.35 -31.36 -18.50
CA SER A 95 -20.44 -30.22 -19.42
C SER A 95 -19.28 -29.23 -19.40
N ALA A 96 -18.25 -29.42 -18.56
CA ALA A 96 -17.18 -28.43 -18.38
C ALA A 96 -16.14 -28.46 -19.53
N PRO A 97 -15.90 -27.35 -20.26
CA PRO A 97 -14.84 -27.30 -21.27
C PRO A 97 -13.47 -26.91 -20.69
N ASP A 98 -12.43 -27.74 -20.83
CA ASP A 98 -11.03 -27.42 -20.44
C ASP A 98 -10.41 -26.15 -21.14
N PRO A 99 -9.17 -25.72 -20.79
CA PRO A 99 -8.60 -24.40 -21.12
C PRO A 99 -8.71 -23.93 -22.57
N TRP A 100 -9.03 -22.65 -22.79
CA TRP A 100 -9.21 -22.06 -24.12
C TRP A 100 -8.91 -20.55 -24.20
N PHE A 101 -8.70 -20.02 -25.41
CA PHE A 101 -8.58 -18.59 -25.71
C PHE A 101 -9.14 -18.25 -27.10
N GLU A 102 -9.43 -16.97 -27.37
CA GLU A 102 -9.93 -16.51 -28.68
C GLU A 102 -8.89 -16.70 -29.80
N ASP A 103 -9.30 -17.23 -30.95
CA ASP A 103 -8.39 -17.37 -32.09
C ASP A 103 -7.93 -15.99 -32.58
N PRO A 104 -6.61 -15.68 -32.57
CA PRO A 104 -6.09 -14.39 -33.03
C PRO A 104 -6.38 -14.09 -34.50
N LEU A 105 -6.69 -15.11 -35.30
CA LEU A 105 -7.02 -14.95 -36.73
C LEU A 105 -8.52 -14.81 -36.97
N ASP A 106 -9.35 -15.25 -36.03
CA ASP A 106 -10.81 -15.19 -36.11
C ASP A 106 -11.45 -15.11 -34.71
N SER A 107 -11.81 -13.91 -34.28
CA SER A 107 -12.42 -13.66 -32.96
C SER A 107 -13.81 -14.30 -32.78
N THR A 108 -14.35 -14.99 -33.80
CA THR A 108 -15.58 -15.79 -33.67
C THR A 108 -15.30 -17.26 -33.35
N GLN A 109 -14.03 -17.66 -33.32
CA GLN A 109 -13.55 -19.00 -33.01
C GLN A 109 -12.70 -18.98 -31.74
N VAL A 110 -12.53 -20.15 -31.13
CA VAL A 110 -11.60 -20.35 -30.01
C VAL A 110 -10.59 -21.46 -30.30
N VAL A 111 -9.50 -21.45 -29.56
CA VAL A 111 -8.51 -22.52 -29.53
C VAL A 111 -8.47 -23.11 -28.12
N ALA A 112 -8.75 -24.41 -27.99
CA ALA A 112 -8.80 -25.13 -26.73
C ALA A 112 -7.72 -26.21 -26.63
N TYR A 113 -7.28 -26.49 -25.40
CA TYR A 113 -6.33 -27.53 -25.05
C TYR A 113 -6.92 -28.43 -23.96
N GLN A 114 -7.02 -29.72 -24.24
CA GLN A 114 -7.78 -30.67 -23.43
C GLN A 114 -7.03 -31.98 -23.21
N ALA A 115 -7.34 -32.72 -22.15
CA ALA A 115 -6.82 -34.08 -21.99
C ALA A 115 -7.42 -35.06 -23.02
N ASP A 116 -8.65 -34.81 -23.45
CA ASP A 116 -9.34 -35.49 -24.54
C ASP A 116 -10.26 -34.49 -25.26
N CYS A 117 -10.22 -34.45 -26.59
CA CYS A 117 -11.04 -33.55 -27.41
C CYS A 117 -12.30 -34.23 -27.97
N SER A 118 -12.54 -35.51 -27.68
CA SER A 118 -13.60 -36.31 -28.31
C SER A 118 -15.01 -35.73 -28.10
N THR A 119 -15.24 -35.10 -26.96
CA THR A 119 -16.52 -34.49 -26.56
C THR A 119 -16.47 -32.97 -26.49
N TRP A 120 -15.40 -32.35 -27.00
CA TRP A 120 -15.23 -30.89 -26.88
C TRP A 120 -16.23 -30.13 -27.73
N VAL A 121 -16.83 -29.10 -27.12
CA VAL A 121 -17.70 -28.15 -27.80
C VAL A 121 -17.22 -26.74 -27.48
N ALA A 122 -17.24 -25.87 -28.49
CA ALA A 122 -16.86 -24.47 -28.31
C ALA A 122 -17.77 -23.78 -27.27
N PRO A 123 -17.23 -22.86 -26.44
CA PRO A 123 -18.00 -22.12 -25.46
C PRO A 123 -19.17 -21.34 -26.08
N ALA A 124 -20.23 -21.16 -25.29
CA ALA A 124 -21.41 -20.43 -25.74
C ALA A 124 -21.05 -19.00 -26.19
N GLY A 125 -21.49 -18.63 -27.39
CA GLY A 125 -21.20 -17.33 -28.00
C GLY A 125 -20.17 -17.34 -29.12
N TYR A 126 -19.41 -18.44 -29.28
CA TYR A 126 -18.49 -18.62 -30.39
C TYR A 126 -19.11 -19.52 -31.48
N ALA A 127 -18.74 -19.25 -32.74
CA ALA A 127 -19.25 -19.98 -33.90
C ALA A 127 -18.63 -21.37 -34.08
N GLY A 128 -17.56 -21.67 -33.33
CA GLY A 128 -16.83 -22.92 -33.35
C GLY A 128 -15.45 -22.77 -32.69
N GLY A 129 -14.59 -23.76 -32.90
CA GLY A 129 -13.17 -23.64 -32.60
C GLY A 129 -12.41 -24.92 -32.87
N VAL A 130 -11.13 -24.92 -32.49
CA VAL A 130 -10.24 -26.06 -32.63
C VAL A 130 -9.82 -26.54 -31.25
N CYS A 131 -9.93 -27.85 -31.02
CA CYS A 131 -9.42 -28.50 -29.82
C CYS A 131 -8.14 -29.28 -30.11
N HIS A 132 -7.15 -29.13 -29.23
CA HIS A 132 -5.90 -29.85 -29.25
C HIS A 132 -5.74 -30.72 -28.00
N VAL A 133 -5.38 -31.99 -28.18
CA VAL A 133 -5.10 -32.89 -27.05
C VAL A 133 -3.74 -32.56 -26.45
N SER A 134 -3.67 -32.37 -25.13
CA SER A 134 -2.46 -32.13 -24.35
C SER A 134 -2.54 -32.74 -22.95
N ALA A 135 -1.40 -33.24 -22.46
CA ALA A 135 -1.26 -33.72 -21.08
C ALA A 135 -1.03 -32.58 -20.06
N THR A 136 -0.73 -31.38 -20.52
CA THR A 136 -0.54 -30.16 -19.73
C THR A 136 -1.36 -29.04 -20.38
N PRO A 137 -2.69 -29.12 -20.28
CA PRO A 137 -3.60 -28.29 -21.06
C PRO A 137 -3.47 -26.80 -20.73
N ILE A 138 -3.27 -26.42 -19.46
CA ILE A 138 -3.10 -25.00 -19.10
C ILE A 138 -1.79 -24.47 -19.68
N GLN A 139 -0.67 -25.18 -19.48
CA GLN A 139 0.61 -24.73 -20.04
C GLN A 139 0.55 -24.61 -21.56
N SER A 140 -0.11 -25.56 -22.23
CA SER A 140 -0.24 -25.53 -23.69
C SER A 140 -1.07 -24.35 -24.18
N ALA A 141 -2.16 -24.02 -23.47
CA ALA A 141 -2.95 -22.84 -23.76
C ALA A 141 -2.12 -21.56 -23.56
N VAL A 142 -1.40 -21.44 -22.45
CA VAL A 142 -0.50 -20.31 -22.17
C VAL A 142 0.57 -20.15 -23.26
N ASP A 143 1.24 -21.24 -23.66
CA ASP A 143 2.31 -21.19 -24.67
C ASP A 143 1.81 -20.67 -26.01
N ASN A 144 0.61 -21.08 -26.42
CA ASN A 144 0.04 -20.77 -27.73
C ASN A 144 -0.82 -19.50 -27.74
N ALA A 145 -1.25 -19.01 -26.57
CA ALA A 145 -2.00 -17.77 -26.46
C ALA A 145 -1.16 -16.57 -26.94
N PRO A 146 -1.78 -15.63 -27.70
CA PRO A 146 -1.11 -14.40 -28.09
C PRO A 146 -0.83 -13.50 -26.87
N VAL A 147 0.16 -12.62 -26.98
CA VAL A 147 0.47 -11.63 -25.93
C VAL A 147 -0.76 -10.75 -25.69
N GLY A 148 -1.13 -10.58 -24.43
CA GLY A 148 -2.31 -9.82 -23.98
C GLY A 148 -3.62 -10.60 -24.01
N ALA A 149 -3.61 -11.87 -24.43
CA ALA A 149 -4.81 -12.70 -24.44
C ALA A 149 -5.29 -13.05 -23.03
N THR A 150 -6.56 -13.43 -22.93
CA THR A 150 -7.10 -14.13 -21.76
C THR A 150 -7.19 -15.62 -22.07
N VAL A 151 -6.57 -16.44 -21.22
CA VAL A 151 -6.73 -17.90 -21.20
C VAL A 151 -7.77 -18.23 -20.13
N HIS A 152 -8.90 -18.75 -20.57
CA HIS A 152 -9.98 -19.20 -19.71
C HIS A 152 -9.75 -20.66 -19.31
N VAL A 153 -9.94 -20.98 -18.04
CA VAL A 153 -9.81 -22.33 -17.48
C VAL A 153 -11.09 -22.62 -16.71
N GLU A 154 -11.86 -23.59 -17.18
CA GLU A 154 -13.10 -23.97 -16.49
C GLU A 154 -12.83 -24.86 -15.27
N ALA A 155 -13.90 -25.26 -14.58
CA ALA A 155 -13.83 -26.12 -13.42
C ALA A 155 -13.11 -27.45 -13.73
N GLY A 156 -12.19 -27.86 -12.86
CA GLY A 156 -11.41 -29.07 -13.05
C GLY A 156 -10.09 -29.06 -12.26
N VAL A 157 -9.48 -30.24 -12.10
CA VAL A 157 -8.19 -30.40 -11.42
C VAL A 157 -7.07 -30.61 -12.44
N PHE A 158 -6.18 -29.64 -12.53
CA PHE A 158 -5.06 -29.64 -13.47
C PHE A 158 -3.76 -29.83 -12.70
N THR A 159 -3.18 -31.03 -12.76
CA THR A 159 -1.91 -31.33 -12.08
C THR A 159 -0.72 -30.99 -12.98
N GLU A 160 -0.32 -29.73 -12.98
CA GLU A 160 0.79 -29.23 -13.80
C GLU A 160 1.48 -28.03 -13.16
N GLN A 161 2.71 -27.74 -13.59
CA GLN A 161 3.39 -26.49 -13.29
C GLN A 161 3.09 -25.53 -14.44
N VAL A 162 2.67 -24.29 -14.14
CA VAL A 162 2.30 -23.28 -15.15
C VAL A 162 3.37 -22.19 -15.18
N VAL A 163 3.85 -21.83 -16.37
CA VAL A 163 4.94 -20.89 -16.59
C VAL A 163 4.49 -19.85 -17.60
N ILE A 164 4.53 -18.58 -17.20
CA ILE A 164 4.04 -17.44 -17.99
C ILE A 164 5.17 -16.42 -18.11
N ASN A 165 5.54 -16.10 -19.35
CA ASN A 165 6.65 -15.19 -19.66
C ASN A 165 6.28 -14.06 -20.64
N LYS A 166 5.00 -13.73 -20.68
CA LYS A 166 4.41 -12.71 -21.55
C LYS A 166 3.17 -12.15 -20.89
N ASN A 167 2.82 -10.90 -21.21
CA ASN A 167 1.59 -10.28 -20.73
C ASN A 167 0.40 -11.15 -21.13
N LEU A 168 -0.43 -11.53 -20.15
CA LEU A 168 -1.51 -12.50 -20.32
C LEU A 168 -2.42 -12.48 -19.08
N THR A 169 -3.71 -12.71 -19.26
CA THR A 169 -4.63 -13.00 -18.15
C THR A 169 -4.90 -14.49 -18.13
N LEU A 170 -4.56 -15.18 -17.04
CA LEU A 170 -4.99 -16.54 -16.77
C LEU A 170 -6.19 -16.47 -15.83
N LYS A 171 -7.35 -16.95 -16.31
CA LYS A 171 -8.63 -16.78 -15.61
C LYS A 171 -9.33 -18.11 -15.38
N GLY A 172 -9.55 -18.44 -14.11
CA GLY A 172 -10.27 -19.61 -13.65
C GLY A 172 -11.75 -19.33 -13.44
N SER A 173 -12.59 -20.30 -13.81
CA SER A 173 -13.97 -20.38 -13.34
C SER A 173 -14.01 -20.97 -11.93
N SER A 174 -15.16 -20.86 -11.26
CA SER A 174 -15.37 -21.52 -9.98
C SER A 174 -15.10 -23.03 -10.10
N GLY A 175 -14.24 -23.58 -9.24
CA GLY A 175 -13.82 -24.99 -9.29
C GLY A 175 -12.57 -25.26 -10.14
N ALA A 176 -11.96 -24.25 -10.77
CA ALA A 176 -10.67 -24.41 -11.44
C ALA A 176 -9.54 -24.56 -10.42
N ILE A 177 -8.88 -25.72 -10.41
CA ILE A 177 -7.82 -26.08 -9.46
C ILE A 177 -6.51 -26.34 -10.21
N ILE A 178 -5.49 -25.52 -9.96
CA ILE A 178 -4.11 -25.80 -10.37
C ILE A 178 -3.41 -26.52 -9.22
N LYS A 179 -3.10 -27.80 -9.43
CA LYS A 179 -2.53 -28.68 -8.41
C LYS A 179 -1.05 -28.95 -8.68
N SER A 180 -0.21 -28.83 -7.66
CA SER A 180 1.24 -29.03 -7.80
C SER A 180 1.58 -30.46 -8.25
N PRO A 181 2.41 -30.62 -9.30
CA PRO A 181 2.98 -31.93 -9.64
C PRO A 181 4.02 -32.34 -8.60
N ALA A 182 4.38 -33.63 -8.57
CA ALA A 182 5.34 -34.15 -7.60
C ALA A 182 6.72 -33.46 -7.67
N VAL A 183 7.14 -33.02 -8.87
CA VAL A 183 8.41 -32.35 -9.12
C VAL A 183 8.14 -31.09 -9.93
N LEU A 184 8.59 -29.95 -9.41
CA LEU A 184 8.67 -28.69 -10.13
C LEU A 184 10.02 -28.59 -10.83
N VAL A 185 9.95 -28.45 -12.16
CA VAL A 185 11.09 -28.41 -13.06
C VAL A 185 11.59 -26.98 -13.22
N GLU A 186 10.67 -26.05 -13.44
CA GLU A 186 11.01 -24.64 -13.59
C GLU A 186 11.22 -23.97 -12.24
N SER A 187 12.18 -23.05 -12.20
CA SER A 187 12.60 -22.36 -10.98
C SER A 187 13.31 -21.06 -11.31
N PHE A 188 13.42 -20.17 -10.32
CA PHE A 188 14.18 -18.95 -10.45
C PHE A 188 15.14 -18.73 -9.30
N ALA A 189 16.20 -17.98 -9.56
CA ALA A 189 17.16 -17.61 -8.53
C ALA A 189 16.73 -16.33 -7.81
N SER A 190 16.90 -16.34 -6.48
CA SER A 190 17.05 -15.12 -5.67
C SER A 190 18.32 -15.29 -4.83
N PRO A 191 18.85 -14.24 -4.17
CA PRO A 191 20.10 -14.33 -3.42
C PRO A 191 20.15 -15.55 -2.49
N GLY A 192 21.12 -16.43 -2.75
CA GLY A 192 21.34 -17.66 -1.98
C GLY A 192 20.26 -18.74 -2.10
N SER A 193 19.37 -18.66 -3.10
CA SER A 193 18.12 -19.42 -3.14
C SER A 193 17.73 -19.84 -4.55
N THR A 194 17.13 -21.02 -4.70
CA THR A 194 16.49 -21.48 -5.95
C THR A 194 15.04 -21.80 -5.65
N ASN A 195 14.15 -20.98 -6.16
CA ASN A 195 12.74 -20.91 -5.79
C ASN A 195 11.89 -21.70 -6.79
N LYS A 196 10.95 -22.51 -6.28
CA LYS A 196 10.17 -23.47 -7.08
C LYS A 196 8.67 -23.19 -6.93
N PRO A 197 8.08 -22.38 -7.82
CA PRO A 197 6.66 -22.06 -7.78
C PRO A 197 5.79 -23.05 -8.58
N VAL A 198 4.55 -23.26 -8.14
CA VAL A 198 3.52 -24.00 -8.92
C VAL A 198 3.09 -23.18 -10.14
N ILE A 199 2.85 -21.88 -9.95
CA ILE A 199 2.67 -20.91 -11.03
C ILE A 199 3.87 -19.98 -11.05
N TYR A 200 4.67 -20.04 -12.11
CA TYR A 200 5.86 -19.24 -12.33
C TYR A 200 5.58 -18.13 -13.35
N VAL A 201 5.56 -16.87 -12.89
CA VAL A 201 5.47 -15.70 -13.76
C VAL A 201 6.82 -15.01 -13.82
N HIS A 202 7.33 -14.70 -15.01
CA HIS A 202 8.59 -13.97 -15.12
C HIS A 202 8.74 -13.13 -16.38
N ASP A 203 9.58 -12.09 -16.30
CA ASP A 203 9.98 -11.25 -17.44
C ASP A 203 8.78 -10.70 -18.26
N ALA A 204 7.70 -10.33 -17.56
CA ALA A 204 6.46 -9.83 -18.15
C ALA A 204 5.88 -8.67 -17.33
N ASP A 205 5.45 -7.60 -17.99
CA ASP A 205 5.03 -6.37 -17.31
C ASP A 205 3.65 -6.50 -16.66
N ASN A 206 2.76 -7.31 -17.23
CA ASN A 206 1.37 -7.42 -16.78
C ASN A 206 0.80 -8.82 -16.99
N VAL A 207 0.88 -9.64 -15.95
CA VAL A 207 0.23 -10.96 -15.88
C VAL A 207 -0.80 -10.99 -14.77
N VAL A 208 -2.03 -11.38 -15.10
CA VAL A 208 -3.14 -11.49 -14.15
C VAL A 208 -3.46 -12.96 -13.90
N ILE A 209 -3.48 -13.38 -12.63
CA ILE A 209 -3.97 -14.69 -12.18
C ILE A 209 -5.28 -14.48 -11.42
N ASP A 210 -6.41 -14.87 -12.00
CA ASP A 210 -7.74 -14.58 -11.49
C ASP A 210 -8.56 -15.85 -11.25
N GLY A 211 -9.07 -16.06 -10.04
CA GLY A 211 -10.18 -17.01 -9.81
C GLY A 211 -9.82 -18.49 -9.67
N PHE A 212 -8.60 -18.84 -9.23
CA PHE A 212 -8.18 -20.24 -9.05
C PHE A 212 -8.16 -20.71 -7.61
N THR A 213 -8.34 -22.01 -7.41
CA THR A 213 -7.67 -22.69 -6.29
C THR A 213 -6.29 -23.15 -6.74
N ILE A 214 -5.25 -22.77 -6.01
CA ILE A 214 -3.85 -23.09 -6.28
C ILE A 214 -3.36 -23.97 -5.13
N ASP A 215 -3.32 -25.27 -5.39
CA ASP A 215 -3.08 -26.30 -4.37
C ASP A 215 -1.66 -26.83 -4.45
N GLY A 216 -0.85 -26.55 -3.42
CA GLY A 216 0.50 -27.07 -3.29
C GLY A 216 0.59 -28.58 -3.07
N ASP A 217 -0.53 -29.26 -2.76
CA ASP A 217 -0.62 -30.72 -2.51
C ASP A 217 0.46 -31.25 -1.53
N LYS A 218 0.92 -30.36 -0.66
CA LYS A 218 1.98 -30.57 0.32
C LYS A 218 3.28 -31.16 -0.28
N LYS A 219 3.63 -30.73 -1.50
CA LYS A 219 4.82 -31.21 -2.24
C LYS A 219 6.13 -30.55 -1.85
N GLY A 220 6.18 -29.84 -0.72
CA GLY A 220 7.36 -29.13 -0.24
C GLY A 220 8.61 -30.00 -0.12
N ASN A 221 8.48 -31.26 0.35
CA ASN A 221 9.63 -32.12 0.63
C ASN A 221 10.47 -32.43 -0.62
N ALA A 222 9.83 -32.51 -1.79
CA ALA A 222 10.48 -32.76 -3.07
C ALA A 222 10.92 -31.44 -3.75
N ASN A 223 10.41 -30.30 -3.29
CA ASN A 223 10.52 -29.00 -3.96
C ASN A 223 11.01 -27.91 -3.00
N TYR A 224 12.15 -28.13 -2.32
CA TYR A 224 12.72 -27.15 -1.39
C TYR A 224 12.76 -25.73 -1.98
N ARG A 225 12.40 -24.72 -1.17
CA ARG A 225 11.96 -23.37 -1.59
C ARG A 225 10.67 -23.39 -2.41
N PHE A 226 9.72 -24.19 -1.95
CA PHE A 226 8.39 -24.37 -2.52
C PHE A 226 7.56 -23.10 -2.41
N ILE A 227 6.88 -22.73 -3.50
CA ILE A 227 6.03 -21.55 -3.60
C ILE A 227 4.72 -21.93 -4.30
N GLY A 228 3.60 -21.32 -3.92
CA GLY A 228 2.35 -21.42 -4.67
C GLY A 228 2.45 -20.61 -5.96
N VAL A 229 2.45 -19.28 -5.83
CA VAL A 229 2.57 -18.33 -6.94
C VAL A 229 3.86 -17.53 -6.83
N GLY A 230 4.71 -17.59 -7.85
CA GLY A 230 5.99 -16.90 -7.89
C GLY A 230 6.07 -15.90 -9.04
N TYR A 231 6.28 -14.62 -8.73
CA TYR A 231 6.58 -13.57 -9.72
C TYR A 231 8.05 -13.21 -9.64
N LYS A 232 8.76 -13.27 -10.77
CA LYS A 232 10.17 -12.88 -10.89
C LYS A 232 10.33 -11.85 -11.98
N ASN A 233 10.76 -10.63 -11.63
CA ASN A 233 10.96 -9.55 -12.61
C ASN A 233 9.71 -9.36 -13.49
N ALA A 234 8.55 -9.40 -12.85
CA ALA A 234 7.25 -9.35 -13.49
C ALA A 234 6.28 -8.49 -12.68
N GLY A 235 5.31 -7.91 -13.37
CA GLY A 235 4.20 -7.13 -12.82
C GLY A 235 2.83 -7.73 -13.16
N GLY A 236 1.78 -7.16 -12.59
CA GLY A 236 0.39 -7.56 -12.82
C GLY A 236 -0.39 -7.80 -11.53
N ALA A 237 -1.30 -8.78 -11.54
CA ALA A 237 -2.22 -8.98 -10.43
C ALA A 237 -2.46 -10.45 -10.07
N ILE A 238 -2.64 -10.74 -8.79
CA ILE A 238 -3.04 -12.04 -8.24
C ILE A 238 -4.36 -11.78 -7.50
N ILE A 239 -5.49 -12.19 -8.08
CA ILE A 239 -6.81 -11.77 -7.62
C ILE A 239 -7.80 -12.93 -7.48
N ASN A 240 -8.66 -12.88 -6.47
CA ASN A 240 -9.76 -13.84 -6.28
C ASN A 240 -9.31 -15.32 -6.16
N ASN A 241 -8.08 -15.59 -5.71
CA ASN A 241 -7.56 -16.96 -5.63
C ASN A 241 -7.65 -17.53 -4.21
N THR A 242 -7.72 -18.86 -4.09
CA THR A 242 -7.42 -19.60 -2.87
C THR A 242 -6.08 -20.31 -3.03
N ILE A 243 -5.07 -19.97 -2.23
CA ILE A 243 -3.74 -20.57 -2.26
C ILE A 243 -3.56 -21.41 -0.98
N GLN A 244 -3.35 -22.70 -1.14
CA GLN A 244 -3.35 -23.63 0.00
C GLN A 244 -2.34 -24.77 -0.13
N ASN A 245 -2.09 -25.47 0.98
CA ASN A 245 -1.21 -26.63 1.11
C ASN A 245 0.22 -26.40 0.57
N VAL A 246 0.72 -25.16 0.64
CA VAL A 246 2.07 -24.82 0.20
C VAL A 246 3.09 -25.10 1.31
N MET A 247 3.28 -26.38 1.57
CA MET A 247 4.05 -26.88 2.71
C MET A 247 4.65 -28.27 2.43
N ASP A 248 5.47 -28.76 3.35
CA ASP A 248 5.84 -30.18 3.41
C ASP A 248 4.63 -31.08 3.68
N ALA A 249 4.72 -32.38 3.35
CA ALA A 249 3.69 -33.39 3.58
C ALA A 249 3.18 -33.43 5.03
N SER A 250 4.04 -33.06 5.97
CA SER A 250 3.70 -32.73 7.34
C SER A 250 4.29 -31.38 7.69
N PHE A 251 3.57 -30.56 8.45
CA PHE A 251 4.07 -29.26 8.91
C PHE A 251 5.42 -29.44 9.63
N SER A 252 6.45 -28.76 9.12
CA SER A 252 7.84 -28.97 9.53
C SER A 252 8.59 -27.65 9.72
N GLY A 253 9.82 -27.70 10.24
CA GLY A 253 10.67 -26.53 10.47
C GLY A 253 11.38 -25.99 9.21
N SER A 254 11.12 -26.59 8.05
CA SER A 254 11.76 -26.21 6.78
C SER A 254 11.49 -24.74 6.43
N GLN A 255 12.54 -23.99 6.08
CA GLN A 255 12.45 -22.55 5.74
C GLN A 255 11.97 -22.33 4.28
N HIS A 256 10.84 -22.94 3.90
CA HIS A 256 10.18 -22.74 2.61
C HIS A 256 8.67 -22.93 2.74
N GLY A 257 7.94 -22.94 1.61
CA GLY A 257 6.50 -23.00 1.58
C GLY A 257 5.94 -21.60 1.75
N LEU A 258 6.02 -20.82 0.67
CA LEU A 258 5.52 -19.46 0.59
C LEU A 258 4.25 -19.45 -0.28
N GLY A 259 3.13 -18.92 0.20
CA GLY A 259 1.90 -18.84 -0.61
C GLY A 259 2.15 -18.05 -1.91
N ILE A 260 2.51 -16.78 -1.75
CA ILE A 260 2.91 -15.87 -2.83
C ILE A 260 4.34 -15.39 -2.57
N TYR A 261 5.18 -15.41 -3.61
CA TYR A 261 6.50 -14.79 -3.57
C TYR A 261 6.74 -13.91 -4.80
N VAL A 262 6.96 -12.62 -4.56
CA VAL A 262 7.32 -11.64 -5.58
C VAL A 262 8.77 -11.23 -5.38
N TYR A 263 9.55 -11.29 -6.46
CA TYR A 263 10.95 -10.92 -6.44
C TYR A 263 11.33 -10.08 -7.67
N ASN A 264 11.83 -8.87 -7.46
CA ASN A 264 12.34 -8.00 -8.53
C ASN A 264 13.82 -7.63 -8.32
N ASP A 265 14.64 -7.77 -9.36
CA ASP A 265 16.06 -7.39 -9.33
C ASP A 265 16.64 -6.92 -10.67
N ASP A 266 15.77 -6.61 -11.64
CA ASP A 266 16.18 -6.17 -12.97
C ASP A 266 16.32 -4.64 -13.11
N GLY A 267 15.95 -3.89 -12.07
CA GLY A 267 15.96 -2.42 -12.07
C GLY A 267 14.82 -1.79 -12.87
N THR A 268 13.79 -2.57 -13.22
CA THR A 268 12.57 -2.08 -13.89
C THR A 268 11.46 -1.95 -12.86
N ASP A 269 10.76 -0.81 -12.88
CA ASP A 269 9.59 -0.59 -12.03
C ASP A 269 8.48 -1.60 -12.38
N ARG A 270 7.98 -2.30 -11.36
CA ARG A 270 6.89 -3.26 -11.48
C ARG A 270 5.74 -2.88 -10.56
N VAL A 271 4.53 -2.91 -11.09
CA VAL A 271 3.30 -2.81 -10.30
C VAL A 271 2.82 -4.21 -9.98
N ILE A 272 2.51 -4.47 -8.70
CA ILE A 272 1.94 -5.73 -8.24
C ILE A 272 0.71 -5.48 -7.39
N VAL A 273 -0.41 -6.07 -7.79
CA VAL A 273 -1.67 -6.07 -7.05
C VAL A 273 -1.95 -7.48 -6.52
N ILE A 274 -2.16 -7.62 -5.22
CA ILE A 274 -2.59 -8.87 -4.58
C ILE A 274 -3.91 -8.58 -3.88
N ASP A 275 -5.01 -9.00 -4.48
CA ASP A 275 -6.35 -8.58 -4.08
C ASP A 275 -7.32 -9.75 -3.84
N ASN A 276 -8.09 -9.69 -2.75
CA ASN A 276 -9.18 -10.63 -2.48
C ASN A 276 -8.78 -12.11 -2.58
N ASN A 277 -7.60 -12.48 -2.08
CA ASN A 277 -7.15 -13.87 -2.04
C ASN A 277 -7.31 -14.48 -0.64
N VAL A 278 -7.46 -15.80 -0.58
CA VAL A 278 -7.36 -16.60 0.65
C VAL A 278 -6.04 -17.36 0.61
N ILE A 279 -5.15 -17.14 1.58
CA ILE A 279 -3.85 -17.80 1.69
C ILE A 279 -3.78 -18.53 3.03
N GLN A 280 -3.67 -19.86 2.98
CA GLN A 280 -3.67 -20.72 4.16
C GLN A 280 -2.77 -21.94 3.96
N ASP A 281 -2.55 -22.72 5.03
CA ASP A 281 -1.79 -23.98 4.99
C ASP A 281 -0.39 -23.82 4.33
N TYR A 282 0.25 -22.66 4.54
CA TYR A 282 1.61 -22.38 4.10
C TYR A 282 2.62 -22.66 5.22
N GLN A 283 3.85 -23.05 4.86
CA GLN A 283 4.82 -23.46 5.87
C GLN A 283 5.62 -22.31 6.49
N LYS A 284 6.10 -21.34 5.69
CA LYS A 284 6.98 -20.26 6.18
C LYS A 284 6.34 -18.89 6.11
N ALA A 285 5.66 -18.54 5.03
CA ALA A 285 4.98 -17.26 4.95
C ALA A 285 3.82 -17.25 3.94
N GLY A 286 2.84 -16.38 4.18
CA GLY A 286 1.69 -16.21 3.30
C GLY A 286 2.09 -15.45 2.04
N ILE A 287 2.34 -14.15 2.18
CA ILE A 287 2.75 -13.25 1.11
C ILE A 287 4.16 -12.73 1.42
N VAL A 288 5.08 -12.86 0.47
CA VAL A 288 6.43 -12.31 0.59
C VAL A 288 6.73 -11.47 -0.64
N ILE A 289 7.08 -10.21 -0.42
CA ILE A 289 7.59 -9.30 -1.44
C ILE A 289 9.06 -9.01 -1.13
N SER A 290 9.91 -8.99 -2.14
CA SER A 290 11.34 -8.70 -1.97
C SER A 290 11.92 -8.13 -3.26
N GLY A 291 12.96 -7.31 -3.15
CA GLY A 291 13.55 -6.66 -4.31
C GLY A 291 13.38 -5.16 -4.26
N SER A 292 13.80 -4.48 -5.33
CA SER A 292 13.62 -3.03 -5.51
C SER A 292 12.57 -2.75 -6.58
N ASP A 293 12.22 -1.47 -6.72
CA ASP A 293 11.46 -0.97 -7.88
C ASP A 293 10.09 -1.67 -8.00
N LEU A 294 9.43 -1.84 -6.86
CA LEU A 294 8.10 -2.46 -6.75
C LEU A 294 7.12 -1.45 -6.14
N ASP A 295 6.03 -1.19 -6.87
CA ASP A 295 4.84 -0.50 -6.38
C ASP A 295 3.79 -1.57 -6.01
N ILE A 296 3.45 -1.63 -4.72
CA ILE A 296 2.79 -2.80 -4.12
C ILE A 296 1.41 -2.40 -3.60
N THR A 297 0.38 -3.12 -4.01
CA THR A 297 -0.97 -3.04 -3.44
C THR A 297 -1.39 -4.43 -2.94
N ILE A 298 -1.71 -4.54 -1.65
CA ILE A 298 -2.17 -5.77 -1.00
C ILE A 298 -3.49 -5.47 -0.32
N THR A 299 -4.60 -5.90 -0.92
CA THR A 299 -5.95 -5.51 -0.50
C THR A 299 -6.87 -6.68 -0.25
N ASP A 300 -7.71 -6.60 0.78
CA ASP A 300 -8.83 -7.52 1.03
C ASP A 300 -8.45 -9.02 1.09
N ASN A 301 -7.19 -9.34 1.40
CA ASN A 301 -6.74 -10.73 1.49
C ASN A 301 -7.00 -11.32 2.88
N GLN A 302 -7.27 -12.62 2.93
CA GLN A 302 -7.31 -13.41 4.15
C GLN A 302 -6.06 -14.28 4.23
N VAL A 303 -5.19 -14.03 5.22
CA VAL A 303 -3.93 -14.76 5.41
C VAL A 303 -3.95 -15.49 6.76
N HIS A 304 -3.97 -16.82 6.73
CA HIS A 304 -4.11 -17.66 7.92
C HIS A 304 -2.88 -18.53 8.15
N GLY A 305 -2.15 -18.23 9.24
CA GLY A 305 -1.07 -19.07 9.75
C GLY A 305 -1.58 -20.31 10.47
N GLU A 306 -0.67 -21.20 10.89
CA GLU A 306 -1.00 -22.48 11.53
C GLU A 306 -1.62 -22.31 12.94
N GLY A 307 -1.50 -21.11 13.53
CA GLY A 307 -1.73 -20.86 14.94
C GLY A 307 -0.49 -21.12 15.79
N PRO A 308 -0.63 -21.18 17.13
CA PRO A 308 0.49 -21.38 18.04
C PRO A 308 1.30 -22.65 17.76
N THR A 309 2.52 -22.48 17.26
CA THR A 309 3.41 -23.59 16.90
C THR A 309 4.82 -23.39 17.44
N SER A 310 5.53 -24.46 17.78
CA SER A 310 6.94 -24.41 18.20
C SER A 310 7.90 -24.81 17.08
N VAL A 311 7.36 -25.06 15.87
CA VAL A 311 8.09 -25.70 14.78
C VAL A 311 8.82 -24.67 13.91
N ILE A 312 8.13 -23.58 13.55
CA ILE A 312 8.66 -22.53 12.67
C ILE A 312 7.96 -21.21 12.96
N ALA A 313 8.72 -20.11 12.90
CA ALA A 313 8.15 -18.77 12.91
C ALA A 313 7.61 -18.43 11.52
N GLN A 314 6.28 -18.31 11.42
CA GLN A 314 5.57 -17.92 10.21
C GLN A 314 5.43 -16.40 10.12
N ASN A 315 5.45 -15.86 8.91
CA ASN A 315 5.03 -14.47 8.67
C ASN A 315 3.78 -14.46 7.78
N GLY A 316 2.77 -13.65 8.11
CA GLY A 316 1.58 -13.54 7.27
C GLY A 316 1.91 -12.79 5.98
N ILE A 317 2.11 -11.49 6.08
CA ILE A 317 2.56 -10.60 5.01
C ILE A 317 3.96 -10.09 5.37
N GLN A 318 4.89 -10.20 4.44
CA GLN A 318 6.24 -9.69 4.60
C GLN A 318 6.61 -8.82 3.40
N VAL A 319 6.87 -7.54 3.65
CA VAL A 319 7.44 -6.63 2.66
C VAL A 319 8.92 -6.49 2.99
N GLY A 320 9.76 -7.13 2.17
CA GLY A 320 11.21 -7.20 2.31
C GLY A 320 11.91 -5.89 1.94
N THR A 321 13.23 -5.87 2.12
CA THR A 321 14.08 -4.69 1.89
C THR A 321 14.05 -4.22 0.44
N GLY A 322 13.99 -2.90 0.25
CA GLY A 322 14.04 -2.21 -1.04
C GLY A 322 13.28 -0.89 -0.97
N ASN A 323 13.53 0.03 -1.92
CA ASN A 323 12.80 1.30 -2.02
C ASN A 323 11.43 1.05 -2.64
N SER A 324 10.51 0.52 -1.85
CA SER A 324 9.16 0.18 -2.30
C SER A 324 8.14 0.93 -1.46
N THR A 325 7.11 1.41 -2.15
CA THR A 325 5.87 1.88 -1.53
C THR A 325 4.91 0.71 -1.45
N ALA A 326 4.27 0.52 -0.29
CA ALA A 326 3.29 -0.53 -0.09
C ALA A 326 1.97 0.03 0.45
N GLN A 327 0.89 -0.22 -0.27
CA GLN A 327 -0.48 0.00 0.20
C GLN A 327 -1.02 -1.34 0.70
N ILE A 328 -1.34 -1.43 1.98
CA ILE A 328 -1.79 -2.66 2.63
C ILE A 328 -3.11 -2.37 3.35
N SER A 329 -4.25 -2.71 2.75
CA SER A 329 -5.55 -2.34 3.33
C SER A 329 -6.62 -3.42 3.28
N GLY A 330 -7.54 -3.40 4.24
CA GLY A 330 -8.67 -4.34 4.29
C GLY A 330 -8.29 -5.82 4.53
N ASN A 331 -7.02 -6.13 4.76
CA ASN A 331 -6.56 -7.51 4.91
C ASN A 331 -6.91 -8.06 6.29
N THR A 332 -7.24 -9.35 6.36
CA THR A 332 -7.36 -10.10 7.61
C THR A 332 -6.18 -11.05 7.76
N VAL A 333 -5.32 -10.84 8.75
CA VAL A 333 -4.12 -11.66 8.99
C VAL A 333 -4.18 -12.29 10.37
N THR A 334 -4.16 -13.62 10.43
CA THR A 334 -4.40 -14.35 11.69
C THR A 334 -3.47 -15.54 11.87
N GLY A 335 -3.28 -15.97 13.12
CA GLY A 335 -2.67 -17.26 13.44
C GLY A 335 -1.15 -17.37 13.18
N ASN A 336 -0.44 -16.27 12.90
CA ASN A 336 1.02 -16.31 12.76
C ASN A 336 1.67 -16.25 14.15
N TYR A 337 1.76 -17.39 14.82
CA TYR A 337 2.17 -17.45 16.23
C TYR A 337 3.24 -18.52 16.52
N TYR A 338 4.44 -18.07 16.89
CA TYR A 338 5.54 -18.95 17.27
C TYR A 338 5.76 -18.97 18.79
N THR A 339 5.75 -20.17 19.35
CA THR A 339 5.93 -20.43 20.79
C THR A 339 7.36 -20.85 21.14
N GLY A 340 8.23 -20.97 20.15
CA GLY A 340 9.62 -21.35 20.37
C GLY A 340 10.48 -20.19 20.91
N PRO A 341 11.69 -20.47 21.43
CA PRO A 341 12.39 -19.51 22.28
C PRO A 341 13.33 -18.54 21.54
N THR A 342 13.46 -18.63 20.22
CA THR A 342 14.59 -18.03 19.48
C THR A 342 14.23 -16.99 18.44
N TRP A 343 12.97 -16.93 18.01
CA TRP A 343 12.51 -16.08 16.90
C TRP A 343 11.14 -15.50 17.25
N THR A 344 10.72 -14.52 16.46
CA THR A 344 9.38 -13.93 16.52
C THR A 344 8.69 -14.18 15.20
N SER A 345 7.41 -14.55 15.23
CA SER A 345 6.52 -14.56 14.07
C SER A 345 5.72 -13.26 13.99
N SER A 346 5.41 -12.82 12.77
CA SER A 346 4.66 -11.59 12.55
C SER A 346 3.39 -11.83 11.73
N GLY A 347 2.31 -11.12 12.04
CA GLY A 347 1.19 -10.98 11.11
C GLY A 347 1.66 -10.22 9.87
N ILE A 348 2.08 -8.98 10.05
CA ILE A 348 2.71 -8.15 9.03
C ILE A 348 4.13 -7.80 9.47
N LEU A 349 5.11 -7.98 8.58
CA LEU A 349 6.51 -7.61 8.79
C LEU A 349 6.97 -6.65 7.69
N ILE A 350 7.38 -5.45 8.09
CA ILE A 350 7.93 -4.42 7.21
C ILE A 350 9.42 -4.28 7.48
N TYR A 351 10.23 -4.53 6.45
CA TYR A 351 11.70 -4.45 6.50
C TYR A 351 12.22 -3.05 6.14
N PRO A 352 13.51 -2.78 6.40
CA PRO A 352 14.11 -1.48 6.18
C PRO A 352 14.00 -0.97 4.74
N GLY A 353 13.82 0.35 4.61
CA GLY A 353 13.74 1.05 3.33
C GLY A 353 12.36 1.06 2.67
N VAL A 354 11.36 0.45 3.30
CA VAL A 354 9.97 0.42 2.84
C VAL A 354 9.19 1.58 3.45
N GLU A 355 8.38 2.23 2.63
CA GLU A 355 7.31 3.14 3.07
C GLU A 355 5.97 2.40 2.91
N ALA A 356 5.31 2.07 4.03
CA ALA A 356 4.07 1.30 4.00
C ALA A 356 2.89 2.06 4.61
N ASN A 357 1.82 2.18 3.85
CA ASN A 357 0.55 2.74 4.30
C ASN A 357 -0.42 1.60 4.57
N LEU A 358 -0.77 1.43 5.84
CA LEU A 358 -1.70 0.43 6.33
C LEU A 358 -3.02 1.09 6.66
N SER A 359 -4.14 0.49 6.22
CA SER A 359 -5.45 0.97 6.66
C SER A 359 -6.50 -0.12 6.73
N ASN A 360 -7.36 -0.05 7.74
CA ASN A 360 -8.52 -0.93 7.91
C ASN A 360 -8.19 -2.44 7.89
N ASN A 361 -6.97 -2.84 8.25
CA ASN A 361 -6.62 -4.25 8.37
C ASN A 361 -7.12 -4.82 9.71
N VAL A 362 -7.34 -6.12 9.74
CA VAL A 362 -7.67 -6.89 10.94
C VAL A 362 -6.54 -7.87 11.24
N LEU A 363 -5.77 -7.59 12.30
CA LEU A 363 -4.64 -8.42 12.74
C LEU A 363 -4.99 -9.08 14.08
N ASP A 364 -5.35 -10.36 14.05
CA ASP A 364 -5.86 -11.06 15.23
C ASP A 364 -5.12 -12.38 15.51
N GLY A 365 -4.74 -12.59 16.77
CA GLY A 365 -4.16 -13.88 17.19
C GLY A 365 -2.75 -14.16 16.64
N ASN A 366 -1.98 -13.12 16.32
CA ASN A 366 -0.58 -13.25 15.87
C ASN A 366 0.38 -13.11 17.07
N GLN A 367 1.64 -13.55 16.95
CA GLN A 367 2.61 -13.29 18.03
C GLN A 367 2.94 -11.80 18.07
N SER A 368 3.53 -11.26 17.01
CA SER A 368 3.58 -9.82 16.74
C SER A 368 2.56 -9.52 15.65
N ALA A 369 1.58 -8.65 15.88
CA ALA A 369 0.58 -8.38 14.84
C ALA A 369 1.19 -7.57 13.70
N LEU A 370 1.83 -6.45 14.02
CA LEU A 370 2.69 -5.68 13.11
C LEU A 370 4.10 -5.58 13.69
N TYR A 371 5.10 -5.83 12.87
CA TYR A 371 6.51 -5.57 13.17
C TYR A 371 7.08 -4.64 12.09
N VAL A 372 7.49 -3.45 12.50
CA VAL A 372 8.22 -2.46 11.69
C VAL A 372 9.69 -2.48 12.08
N TYR A 373 10.58 -2.70 11.12
CA TYR A 373 12.02 -2.68 11.33
C TYR A 373 12.70 -1.64 10.43
N ASP A 374 13.21 -0.56 11.03
CA ASP A 374 13.98 0.50 10.35
C ASP A 374 13.26 1.02 9.08
N ALA A 375 11.94 1.18 9.17
CA ALA A 375 11.03 1.49 8.07
C ALA A 375 9.99 2.55 8.49
N ASP A 376 9.32 3.12 7.50
CA ASP A 376 8.33 4.19 7.68
C ASP A 376 6.93 3.65 7.42
N VAL A 377 6.03 3.85 8.38
CA VAL A 377 4.65 3.37 8.27
C VAL A 377 3.61 4.41 8.67
N THR A 378 2.47 4.36 7.99
CA THR A 378 1.22 4.95 8.48
C THR A 378 0.21 3.84 8.74
N LEU A 379 -0.59 3.98 9.79
CA LEU A 379 -1.69 3.09 10.14
C LEU A 379 -2.93 3.92 10.37
N ASP A 380 -4.03 3.58 9.70
CA ASP A 380 -5.31 4.25 9.88
C ASP A 380 -6.49 3.27 9.96
N GLY A 381 -7.21 3.28 11.08
CA GLY A 381 -8.41 2.44 11.26
C GLY A 381 -8.12 0.95 11.47
N ASP A 382 -6.85 0.54 11.60
CA ASP A 382 -6.46 -0.85 11.80
C ASP A 382 -6.97 -1.42 13.14
N GLN A 383 -7.45 -2.65 13.11
CA GLN A 383 -7.94 -3.39 14.27
C GLN A 383 -6.97 -4.51 14.64
N ILE A 384 -6.37 -4.40 15.83
CA ILE A 384 -5.31 -5.29 16.26
C ILE A 384 -5.67 -5.90 17.62
N SER A 385 -5.75 -7.23 17.69
CA SER A 385 -6.15 -7.92 18.91
C SER A 385 -5.47 -9.25 19.18
N ASN A 386 -5.57 -9.69 20.43
CA ASN A 386 -5.25 -11.04 20.89
C ASN A 386 -3.83 -11.49 20.53
N SER A 387 -2.88 -10.57 20.53
CA SER A 387 -1.49 -10.84 20.13
C SER A 387 -0.55 -10.82 21.34
N GLN A 388 0.68 -11.29 21.21
CA GLN A 388 1.67 -11.03 22.28
C GLN A 388 2.06 -9.55 22.25
N TYR A 389 2.48 -9.08 21.08
CA TYR A 389 2.78 -7.68 20.80
C TYR A 389 1.82 -7.22 19.70
N SER A 390 1.02 -6.19 19.93
CA SER A 390 0.15 -5.68 18.86
C SER A 390 0.99 -4.98 17.78
N ILE A 391 1.74 -3.95 18.15
CA ILE A 391 2.63 -3.24 17.24
C ILE A 391 4.03 -3.19 17.83
N ILE A 392 5.02 -3.61 17.05
CA ILE A 392 6.44 -3.41 17.34
C ILE A 392 7.01 -2.42 16.33
N ILE A 393 7.65 -1.36 16.83
CA ILE A 393 8.42 -0.41 16.04
C ILE A 393 9.86 -0.46 16.56
N PHE A 394 10.75 -1.01 15.74
CA PHE A 394 12.16 -1.14 16.05
C PHE A 394 13.00 -0.30 15.08
N GLY A 395 13.67 0.73 15.61
CA GLY A 395 14.65 1.52 14.85
C GLY A 395 16.06 1.35 15.41
N ASP A 396 17.01 1.01 14.55
CA ASP A 396 18.42 0.85 14.90
C ASP A 396 19.25 1.94 14.22
N SER A 397 19.67 1.71 12.97
CA SER A 397 20.73 2.51 12.34
C SER A 397 20.20 3.66 11.48
N THR A 398 19.09 3.44 10.77
CA THR A 398 18.41 4.45 9.95
C THR A 398 17.29 5.12 10.72
N GLY A 399 16.75 4.46 11.74
CA GLY A 399 15.54 4.90 12.43
C GLY A 399 14.30 4.32 11.76
N ALA A 400 13.19 4.39 12.48
CA ALA A 400 11.86 4.05 11.98
C ALA A 400 10.91 5.21 12.28
N SER A 401 9.91 5.42 11.43
CA SER A 401 8.80 6.32 11.73
C SER A 401 7.46 5.61 11.67
N ALA A 402 6.54 5.99 12.56
CA ALA A 402 5.19 5.45 12.56
C ALA A 402 4.17 6.53 12.93
N ALA A 403 3.15 6.70 12.10
CA ALA A 403 1.95 7.46 12.44
C ALA A 403 0.78 6.48 12.61
N ILE A 404 0.24 6.36 13.81
CA ILE A 404 -0.85 5.45 14.16
C ILE A 404 -2.09 6.28 14.51
N THR A 405 -3.08 6.27 13.63
CA THR A 405 -4.34 7.01 13.78
C THR A 405 -5.53 6.06 13.79
N ASN A 406 -6.58 6.41 14.54
CA ASN A 406 -7.87 5.70 14.52
C ASN A 406 -7.78 4.18 14.79
N ALA A 407 -6.67 3.71 15.35
CA ALA A 407 -6.41 2.30 15.52
C ALA A 407 -7.12 1.75 16.75
N LYS A 408 -7.58 0.50 16.67
CA LYS A 408 -8.16 -0.21 17.81
C LYS A 408 -7.23 -1.34 18.23
N ILE A 409 -6.50 -1.12 19.32
CA ILE A 409 -5.47 -2.03 19.84
C ILE A 409 -5.96 -2.62 21.16
N SER A 410 -6.08 -3.94 21.23
CA SER A 410 -6.62 -4.57 22.43
C SER A 410 -6.13 -5.97 22.77
N ASN A 411 -6.22 -6.36 24.04
CA ASN A 411 -6.05 -7.74 24.52
C ASN A 411 -4.69 -8.38 24.16
N SER A 412 -3.60 -7.63 24.28
CA SER A 412 -2.23 -8.11 24.03
C SER A 412 -1.33 -7.86 25.24
N GLU A 413 -0.19 -8.54 25.38
CA GLU A 413 0.78 -8.23 26.47
C GLU A 413 1.21 -6.76 26.38
N ILE A 414 1.58 -6.31 25.18
CA ILE A 414 1.94 -4.92 24.89
C ILE A 414 1.14 -4.42 23.68
N GLY A 415 0.57 -3.22 23.80
CA GLY A 415 -0.13 -2.53 22.70
C GLY A 415 0.86 -2.01 21.66
N VAL A 416 1.56 -0.92 21.98
CA VAL A 416 2.60 -0.35 21.10
C VAL A 416 3.95 -0.46 21.80
N TYR A 417 4.88 -1.19 21.19
CA TYR A 417 6.25 -1.33 21.69
C TYR A 417 7.23 -0.62 20.76
N VAL A 418 7.79 0.50 21.24
CA VAL A 418 8.78 1.30 20.52
C VAL A 418 10.13 1.12 21.18
N TYR A 419 11.11 0.61 20.43
CA TYR A 419 12.47 0.50 20.96
C TYR A 419 13.55 0.69 19.90
N GLY A 420 14.76 1.06 20.34
CA GLY A 420 15.86 1.31 19.43
C GLY A 420 17.22 1.55 20.09
N SER A 421 18.26 1.69 19.26
CA SER A 421 19.67 1.82 19.68
C SER A 421 20.07 3.23 20.12
N VAL A 422 19.37 4.25 19.64
CA VAL A 422 19.64 5.67 19.94
C VAL A 422 18.32 6.37 20.23
N ASP A 423 18.24 7.10 21.34
CA ASP A 423 17.07 7.92 21.68
C ASP A 423 16.91 9.07 20.67
N GLY A 424 15.73 9.20 20.07
CA GLY A 424 15.38 10.23 19.08
C GLY A 424 15.66 9.87 17.61
N ASN A 425 16.08 8.63 17.33
CA ASN A 425 16.18 8.15 15.95
C ASN A 425 14.87 7.52 15.45
N THR A 426 13.95 7.20 16.36
CA THR A 426 12.65 6.60 16.02
C THR A 426 11.55 7.54 16.46
N SER A 427 10.71 7.97 15.51
CA SER A 427 9.61 8.90 15.76
C SER A 427 8.29 8.17 15.65
N VAL A 428 7.47 8.22 16.69
CA VAL A 428 6.18 7.51 16.72
C VAL A 428 5.11 8.46 17.19
N THR A 429 4.07 8.65 16.38
CA THR A 429 2.87 9.38 16.78
C THR A 429 1.72 8.39 16.91
N VAL A 430 1.01 8.44 18.03
CA VAL A 430 -0.21 7.67 18.28
C VAL A 430 -1.33 8.64 18.63
N THR A 431 -2.34 8.72 17.79
CA THR A 431 -3.45 9.66 17.93
C THR A 431 -4.78 9.02 17.63
N ASN A 432 -5.86 9.56 18.20
CA ASN A 432 -7.25 9.14 17.97
C ASN A 432 -7.47 7.62 18.09
N SER A 433 -6.63 6.93 18.85
CA SER A 433 -6.61 5.47 18.91
C SER A 433 -7.18 4.97 20.25
N SER A 434 -7.74 3.77 20.23
CA SER A 434 -8.21 3.07 21.43
C SER A 434 -7.21 1.97 21.81
N ILE A 435 -6.64 2.06 23.00
CA ILE A 435 -5.60 1.15 23.50
C ILE A 435 -6.07 0.56 24.82
N SER A 436 -6.31 -0.76 24.86
CA SER A 436 -7.00 -1.36 26.02
C SER A 436 -6.68 -2.82 26.33
N GLY A 437 -6.69 -3.15 27.62
CA GLY A 437 -6.53 -4.53 28.07
C GLY A 437 -5.11 -5.08 27.89
N HIS A 438 -4.09 -4.23 28.00
CA HIS A 438 -2.68 -4.60 27.93
C HIS A 438 -2.00 -4.61 29.30
N ASP A 439 -0.87 -5.31 29.43
CA ASP A 439 0.02 -5.06 30.58
C ASP A 439 0.67 -3.68 30.44
N TYR A 440 1.09 -3.34 29.21
CA TYR A 440 1.56 -2.01 28.81
C TYR A 440 0.81 -1.53 27.57
N GLY A 441 0.07 -0.43 27.66
CA GLY A 441 -0.61 0.18 26.52
C GLY A 441 0.41 0.66 25.48
N ILE A 442 1.30 1.56 25.89
CA ILE A 442 2.46 2.01 25.12
C ILE A 442 3.71 1.81 25.98
N LEU A 443 4.70 1.09 25.45
CA LEU A 443 6.03 0.92 26.03
C LEU A 443 7.05 1.54 25.09
N THR A 444 7.82 2.53 25.55
CA THR A 444 8.79 3.21 24.68
C THR A 444 10.11 3.57 25.38
N ASN A 445 11.23 3.35 24.67
CA ASN A 445 12.54 3.88 25.05
C ASN A 445 12.97 5.11 24.22
N GLN A 446 12.04 5.69 23.45
CA GLN A 446 12.26 6.79 22.51
C GLN A 446 11.50 8.03 22.95
N SER A 447 12.20 9.15 23.17
CA SER A 447 11.61 10.42 23.60
C SER A 447 10.75 11.08 22.53
N ASP A 448 10.99 10.76 21.27
CA ASP A 448 10.25 11.28 20.12
C ASP A 448 8.92 10.52 19.89
N THR A 449 8.52 9.69 20.87
CA THR A 449 7.18 9.14 20.93
C THR A 449 6.21 10.22 21.42
N ILE A 450 5.16 10.47 20.64
CA ILE A 450 4.03 11.34 20.96
C ILE A 450 2.78 10.46 20.96
N ALA A 451 2.04 10.47 22.07
CA ALA A 451 0.82 9.71 22.21
C ALA A 451 -0.27 10.61 22.77
N ASN A 452 -1.00 11.34 21.94
CA ASN A 452 -2.00 12.32 22.39
C ASN A 452 -3.37 12.06 21.76
N TYR A 453 -4.44 12.54 22.39
CA TYR A 453 -5.81 12.32 21.90
C TYR A 453 -6.16 10.83 21.79
N ASN A 454 -5.75 9.99 22.73
CA ASN A 454 -6.10 8.57 22.73
C ASN A 454 -7.05 8.19 23.85
N ASN A 455 -7.74 7.08 23.65
CA ASN A 455 -8.52 6.39 24.66
C ASN A 455 -7.71 5.23 25.25
N ILE A 456 -6.98 5.48 26.33
CA ILE A 456 -6.09 4.51 26.99
C ILE A 456 -6.80 4.00 28.25
N ILE A 457 -7.37 2.79 28.17
CA ILE A 457 -8.25 2.27 29.23
C ILE A 457 -7.94 0.82 29.58
N GLY A 458 -7.86 0.54 30.88
CA GLY A 458 -7.86 -0.81 31.41
C GLY A 458 -6.54 -1.53 31.17
N ASN A 459 -5.46 -0.77 31.02
CA ASN A 459 -4.11 -1.31 30.92
C ASN A 459 -3.45 -1.38 32.31
N GLY A 460 -2.50 -2.30 32.48
CA GLY A 460 -1.65 -2.36 33.67
C GLY A 460 -0.92 -1.03 33.86
N GLU A 461 -0.21 -0.60 32.82
CA GLU A 461 0.25 0.77 32.64
C GLU A 461 -0.21 1.29 31.28
N GLY A 462 -0.81 2.48 31.24
CA GLY A 462 -1.25 3.11 30.00
C GLY A 462 -0.06 3.51 29.13
N VAL A 463 0.92 4.19 29.72
CA VAL A 463 2.20 4.52 29.08
C VAL A 463 3.34 4.25 30.07
N TYR A 464 4.33 3.48 29.63
CA TYR A 464 5.60 3.32 30.32
C TYR A 464 6.71 3.85 29.41
N SER A 465 7.54 4.75 29.95
CA SER A 465 8.74 5.23 29.25
C SER A 465 10.03 5.02 30.05
N ASP A 466 11.04 4.45 29.41
CA ASP A 466 12.44 4.46 29.88
C ASP A 466 13.36 5.32 29.00
N ALA A 467 12.78 6.19 28.16
CA ALA A 467 13.51 7.17 27.36
C ALA A 467 14.31 8.15 28.25
N VAL A 468 15.37 8.74 27.69
CA VAL A 468 16.16 9.76 28.40
C VAL A 468 15.39 11.08 28.42
N GLY A 469 14.71 11.40 27.32
CA GLY A 469 13.79 12.54 27.20
C GLY A 469 12.40 12.26 27.78
N SER A 470 11.49 13.23 27.60
CA SER A 470 10.09 13.10 28.01
C SER A 470 9.22 12.71 26.84
N VAL A 471 8.35 11.72 27.03
CA VAL A 471 7.30 11.33 26.08
C VAL A 471 6.08 12.22 26.28
N ASP A 472 5.57 12.83 25.22
CA ASP A 472 4.32 13.58 25.27
C ASP A 472 3.14 12.62 25.25
N ALA A 473 2.43 12.52 26.36
CA ALA A 473 1.18 11.78 26.48
C ALA A 473 0.01 12.67 26.96
N THR A 474 0.00 13.92 26.51
CA THR A 474 -1.07 14.87 26.83
C THR A 474 -2.36 14.55 26.08
N ASN A 475 -3.47 15.12 26.53
CA ASN A 475 -4.79 14.98 25.91
C ASN A 475 -5.27 13.54 25.72
N ASN A 476 -4.84 12.59 26.56
CA ASN A 476 -5.43 11.25 26.59
C ASN A 476 -6.52 11.13 27.66
N PHE A 477 -7.49 10.26 27.40
CA PHE A 477 -8.35 9.73 28.46
C PHE A 477 -7.72 8.46 29.02
N TRP A 478 -7.65 8.39 30.36
CA TRP A 478 -6.94 7.33 31.08
C TRP A 478 -7.90 6.34 31.77
N GLY A 479 -9.11 6.19 31.25
CA GLY A 479 -10.17 5.36 31.83
C GLY A 479 -11.04 6.05 32.89
N CYS A 480 -10.69 7.28 33.30
CA CYS A 480 -11.42 8.02 34.33
C CYS A 480 -11.28 9.55 34.19
N SER A 481 -12.14 10.31 34.89
CA SER A 481 -12.12 11.77 34.86
C SER A 481 -11.07 12.43 35.77
N THR A 482 -10.41 11.66 36.65
CA THR A 482 -9.43 12.18 37.62
C THR A 482 -7.98 12.12 37.14
N GLY A 483 -7.73 11.49 35.99
CA GLY A 483 -6.41 11.42 35.35
C GLY A 483 -5.56 10.22 35.77
N PRO A 484 -4.40 10.03 35.12
CA PRO A 484 -3.60 8.83 35.25
C PRO A 484 -3.07 8.64 36.67
N GLY A 485 -2.92 7.38 37.09
CA GLY A 485 -2.39 7.01 38.41
C GLY A 485 -3.36 7.19 39.59
N THR A 486 -4.58 7.67 39.35
CA THR A 486 -5.65 7.69 40.36
C THR A 486 -6.46 6.38 40.33
N ALA A 487 -7.19 6.08 41.42
CA ALA A 487 -7.87 4.80 41.55
C ALA A 487 -8.96 4.63 40.46
N GLY A 488 -8.83 3.57 39.65
CA GLY A 488 -9.74 3.29 38.53
C GLY A 488 -9.28 3.83 37.18
N CYS A 489 -8.06 4.39 37.12
CA CYS A 489 -7.45 4.93 35.91
C CYS A 489 -6.15 4.20 35.62
N ASP A 490 -5.74 4.23 34.36
CA ASP A 490 -4.47 3.64 33.96
C ASP A 490 -3.31 4.40 34.61
N THR A 491 -2.29 3.66 35.05
CA THR A 491 -1.08 4.26 35.62
C THR A 491 -0.10 4.64 34.51
N VAL A 492 0.80 5.56 34.82
CA VAL A 492 1.88 5.98 33.92
C VAL A 492 3.19 5.91 34.69
N SER A 493 4.24 5.38 34.06
CA SER A 493 5.58 5.30 34.64
C SER A 493 6.64 5.91 33.72
N GLY A 494 7.69 6.45 34.33
CA GLY A 494 8.80 7.07 33.61
C GLY A 494 8.64 8.57 33.39
N ASN A 495 9.40 9.11 32.44
CA ASN A 495 9.36 10.53 32.09
C ASN A 495 8.27 10.77 31.04
N VAL A 496 7.02 10.84 31.49
CA VAL A 496 5.85 11.00 30.61
C VAL A 496 5.07 12.24 31.02
N ILE A 497 4.77 13.11 30.04
CA ILE A 497 3.98 14.32 30.24
C ILE A 497 2.52 13.98 29.98
N THR A 498 1.68 14.00 31.01
CA THR A 498 0.27 13.58 30.88
C THR A 498 -0.74 14.72 31.04
N SER A 499 -0.29 15.96 31.27
CA SER A 499 -1.17 17.11 31.53
C SER A 499 -1.06 18.16 30.42
N PRO A 500 -2.19 18.67 29.89
CA PRO A 500 -3.57 18.32 30.26
C PRO A 500 -3.94 16.87 29.90
N PHE A 501 -4.86 16.26 30.65
CA PHE A 501 -5.49 14.97 30.32
C PHE A 501 -7.00 15.18 30.10
N LEU A 502 -7.64 14.29 29.35
CA LEU A 502 -9.07 14.33 29.10
C LEU A 502 -9.85 13.78 30.29
N THR A 503 -10.99 14.40 30.59
CA THR A 503 -11.87 13.96 31.70
C THR A 503 -13.01 13.04 31.25
N VAL A 504 -13.20 12.90 29.94
CA VAL A 504 -14.13 11.99 29.28
C VAL A 504 -13.40 11.26 28.14
N ALA A 505 -13.87 10.07 27.76
CA ALA A 505 -13.25 9.28 26.71
C ALA A 505 -13.15 10.07 25.39
N ASN A 506 -12.04 9.90 24.67
CA ASN A 506 -11.98 10.37 23.29
C ASN A 506 -13.05 9.62 22.48
N GLY A 507 -13.89 10.35 21.74
CA GLY A 507 -15.16 9.85 21.22
C GLY A 507 -16.42 10.43 21.89
N ASN A 508 -16.29 10.96 23.11
CA ASN A 508 -17.35 11.69 23.84
C ASN A 508 -16.88 13.07 24.33
N SER A 509 -15.65 13.47 23.99
CA SER A 509 -15.13 14.81 24.24
C SER A 509 -15.69 15.74 23.18
N ASP A 510 -16.06 16.95 23.58
CA ASP A 510 -16.57 18.03 22.73
C ASP A 510 -15.88 19.31 23.26
N THR A 511 -14.66 19.52 22.78
CA THR A 511 -13.66 20.44 23.31
C THR A 511 -14.10 21.89 23.15
N ASP A 512 -14.83 22.20 22.08
CA ASP A 512 -15.40 23.53 21.84
C ASP A 512 -16.89 23.66 22.19
N SER A 513 -17.49 22.56 22.67
CA SER A 513 -18.86 22.49 23.19
C SER A 513 -19.93 22.83 22.15
N ASP A 514 -19.69 22.45 20.89
CA ASP A 514 -20.56 22.72 19.76
C ASP A 514 -21.64 21.64 19.54
N GLY A 515 -21.52 20.51 20.22
CA GLY A 515 -22.43 19.37 20.17
C GLY A 515 -22.00 18.25 19.22
N VAL A 516 -20.85 18.37 18.58
CA VAL A 516 -20.15 17.32 17.83
C VAL A 516 -18.98 16.84 18.68
N ALA A 517 -18.76 15.53 18.75
CA ALA A 517 -17.64 15.02 19.53
C ALA A 517 -16.33 15.22 18.75
N ASP A 518 -15.22 15.57 19.41
CA ASP A 518 -13.92 15.92 18.81
C ASP A 518 -13.44 14.97 17.70
N HIS A 519 -13.75 13.67 17.79
CA HIS A 519 -13.38 12.66 16.80
C HIS A 519 -14.26 12.64 15.53
N GLU A 520 -15.45 13.24 15.59
CA GLU A 520 -16.39 13.46 14.49
C GLU A 520 -16.39 14.94 14.06
N ASP A 521 -15.56 15.76 14.72
CA ASP A 521 -15.49 17.19 14.54
C ASP A 521 -14.34 17.56 13.59
N ASN A 522 -14.68 18.13 12.43
CA ASN A 522 -13.72 18.63 11.46
C ASN A 522 -13.07 19.96 11.90
N CYS A 523 -13.47 20.52 13.05
CA CYS A 523 -12.80 21.62 13.74
C CYS A 523 -12.80 21.45 15.27
N PRO A 524 -12.04 20.48 15.86
CA PRO A 524 -12.12 20.07 17.28
C PRO A 524 -11.85 21.15 18.35
N THR A 525 -11.56 22.38 17.95
CA THR A 525 -11.26 23.50 18.85
C THR A 525 -12.02 24.78 18.49
N ILE A 526 -12.84 24.77 17.43
CA ILE A 526 -13.58 25.93 16.91
C ILE A 526 -15.01 25.51 16.55
N ALA A 527 -15.95 25.87 17.44
CA ALA A 527 -17.33 25.43 17.36
C ALA A 527 -17.98 25.64 15.97
N ASN A 528 -18.31 24.54 15.30
CA ASN A 528 -19.02 24.48 14.03
C ASN A 528 -20.03 23.31 13.99
N PRO A 529 -21.19 23.41 14.68
CA PRO A 529 -22.13 22.29 14.87
C PRO A 529 -22.73 21.69 13.59
N LYS A 530 -22.48 22.32 12.45
CA LYS A 530 -22.96 21.92 11.13
C LYS A 530 -21.91 21.18 10.31
N GLN A 531 -20.66 21.12 10.78
CA GLN A 531 -19.57 20.35 10.18
C GLN A 531 -19.44 20.64 8.68
N ALA A 532 -19.58 21.92 8.31
CA ALA A 532 -19.46 22.34 6.92
C ALA A 532 -18.00 22.19 6.51
N ASP A 533 -17.77 21.44 5.44
CA ASP A 533 -16.49 21.21 4.79
C ASP A 533 -16.80 21.17 3.30
N LYS A 534 -16.53 22.30 2.63
CA LYS A 534 -17.01 22.56 1.28
C LYS A 534 -16.16 21.90 0.21
N ASP A 535 -14.88 21.67 0.47
CA ASP A 535 -13.95 21.05 -0.48
C ASP A 535 -13.66 19.57 -0.17
N GLY A 536 -14.01 19.11 1.03
CA GLY A 536 -14.00 17.71 1.41
C GLY A 536 -12.66 17.22 1.92
N ASP A 537 -11.75 18.11 2.34
CA ASP A 537 -10.42 17.73 2.84
C ASP A 537 -10.40 17.29 4.31
N GLY A 538 -11.58 17.28 4.96
CA GLY A 538 -11.73 16.86 6.34
C GLY A 538 -11.44 17.96 7.37
N LYS A 539 -11.14 19.20 6.95
CA LYS A 539 -11.11 20.37 7.82
C LYS A 539 -12.36 21.21 7.60
N GLY A 540 -13.02 21.60 8.70
CA GLY A 540 -14.24 22.39 8.58
C GLY A 540 -13.98 23.81 8.10
N ASP A 541 -14.92 24.37 7.34
CA ASP A 541 -14.88 25.72 6.75
C ASP A 541 -14.46 26.83 7.73
N VAL A 542 -14.65 26.62 9.04
CA VAL A 542 -14.36 27.61 10.09
C VAL A 542 -12.92 27.57 10.60
N CYS A 543 -12.27 26.42 10.52
CA CYS A 543 -10.88 26.22 10.95
C CYS A 543 -9.95 25.94 9.77
N ASP A 544 -10.52 25.66 8.61
CA ASP A 544 -9.81 25.61 7.36
C ASP A 544 -9.49 27.03 6.85
N ARG A 545 -8.25 27.15 6.38
CA ARG A 545 -7.67 28.36 5.86
C ARG A 545 -8.07 28.58 4.40
N PHE A 546 -8.38 27.52 3.65
CA PHE A 546 -8.80 27.60 2.26
C PHE A 546 -10.10 26.81 1.98
N PRO A 547 -11.28 27.23 2.51
CA PRO A 547 -12.55 26.46 2.56
C PRO A 547 -13.23 26.15 1.22
N SER A 548 -12.51 26.07 0.13
CA SER A 548 -12.99 25.79 -1.20
C SER A 548 -11.94 25.06 -2.05
N ILE A 549 -10.86 24.58 -1.44
CA ILE A 549 -9.77 23.86 -2.09
C ILE A 549 -9.35 22.70 -1.21
N HIS A 550 -9.46 21.49 -1.76
CA HIS A 550 -9.08 20.29 -1.03
C HIS A 550 -7.54 20.23 -0.89
N ASP A 551 -6.98 20.38 0.32
CA ASP A 551 -5.54 20.55 0.59
C ASP A 551 -4.67 19.48 -0.11
N ASP A 552 -5.13 18.22 -0.17
CA ASP A 552 -4.38 17.10 -0.78
C ASP A 552 -4.28 17.14 -2.31
N THR A 553 -4.95 18.08 -2.98
CA THR A 553 -4.92 18.20 -4.46
C THR A 553 -3.89 19.21 -4.97
N ILE A 554 -3.13 19.84 -4.06
CA ILE A 554 -2.18 20.89 -4.40
C ILE A 554 -0.75 20.32 -4.45
N GLU A 555 -0.30 19.87 -5.63
CA GLU A 555 1.10 19.47 -5.82
C GLU A 555 2.05 20.67 -5.66
N LYS A 556 3.08 20.50 -4.81
CA LYS A 556 4.18 21.46 -4.65
C LYS A 556 5.03 21.49 -5.94
N PRO A 557 5.23 22.65 -6.60
CA PRO A 557 6.12 22.70 -7.75
C PRO A 557 7.59 22.52 -7.34
N GLU A 558 8.35 21.74 -8.12
CA GLU A 558 9.80 21.60 -7.95
C GLU A 558 10.50 22.96 -8.16
N VAL A 559 11.19 23.46 -7.13
CA VAL A 559 11.98 24.70 -7.22
C VAL A 559 13.38 24.36 -7.77
N PRO A 560 13.82 24.94 -8.91
CA PRO A 560 15.17 24.70 -9.41
C PRO A 560 16.21 25.29 -8.45
N SER A 561 17.09 24.45 -7.90
CA SER A 561 18.18 24.90 -7.04
C SER A 561 19.25 25.66 -7.86
N SER A 562 19.15 26.98 -7.89
CA SER A 562 20.19 27.88 -8.42
C SER A 562 20.76 28.75 -7.28
N PRO A 563 22.06 28.63 -6.94
CA PRO A 563 22.66 29.45 -5.90
C PRO A 563 22.97 30.86 -6.43
N GLY A 564 22.20 31.86 -6.00
CA GLY A 564 22.56 33.28 -6.20
C GLY A 564 21.43 34.30 -6.37
N ALA A 565 20.15 33.91 -6.40
CA ALA A 565 19.05 34.85 -6.51
C ALA A 565 18.57 35.30 -5.11
N THR A 566 19.03 36.47 -4.64
CA THR A 566 18.37 37.21 -3.56
C THR A 566 17.37 38.17 -4.16
N GLY A 567 16.19 37.66 -4.49
CA GLY A 567 15.06 38.42 -5.03
C GLY A 567 13.93 37.45 -5.36
N GLY A 568 12.74 37.66 -4.78
CA GLY A 568 11.60 36.78 -4.97
C GLY A 568 11.24 36.65 -6.45
N PHE A 569 11.19 35.42 -6.94
CA PHE A 569 10.76 35.09 -8.30
C PHE A 569 9.37 34.46 -8.22
N PHE A 570 8.44 34.93 -9.05
CA PHE A 570 7.04 34.52 -9.09
C PHE A 570 6.84 33.53 -10.25
N ILE A 571 6.29 32.35 -9.97
CA ILE A 571 5.97 31.37 -11.02
C ILE A 571 4.44 31.30 -11.15
N PRO A 572 3.83 31.85 -12.22
CA PRO A 572 2.44 31.59 -12.53
C PRO A 572 2.31 30.16 -13.06
N VAL A 573 1.44 29.35 -12.45
CA VAL A 573 0.99 28.08 -13.04
C VAL A 573 -0.12 28.43 -14.03
N THR A 574 0.04 28.04 -15.29
CA THR A 574 -0.89 28.41 -16.37
C THR A 574 -2.31 27.94 -16.05
N GLY A 575 -3.24 28.89 -15.91
CA GLY A 575 -4.69 28.63 -15.82
C GLY A 575 -5.31 28.71 -14.42
N SER A 576 -4.55 29.01 -13.36
CA SER A 576 -5.06 29.18 -11.99
C SER A 576 -4.35 30.32 -11.26
N ASN A 577 -5.06 31.08 -10.41
CA ASN A 577 -4.54 32.26 -9.71
C ASN A 577 -3.72 31.87 -8.45
N ILE A 578 -2.85 30.87 -8.51
CA ILE A 578 -2.14 30.29 -7.35
C ILE A 578 -0.74 30.93 -7.21
N PHE A 579 -0.37 31.36 -6.00
CA PHE A 579 0.91 32.02 -5.71
C PHE A 579 1.68 31.33 -4.58
N TRP A 580 2.99 31.16 -4.71
CA TRP A 580 3.86 30.47 -3.72
C TRP A 580 5.08 31.31 -3.32
N ASP A 581 5.64 31.06 -2.13
CA ASP A 581 6.96 31.55 -1.72
C ASP A 581 8.10 30.57 -2.08
N LEU A 582 9.36 30.99 -1.86
CA LEU A 582 10.57 30.19 -2.14
C LEU A 582 10.71 28.92 -1.29
N ASN A 583 9.91 28.76 -0.23
CA ASN A 583 9.89 27.57 0.62
C ASN A 583 8.77 26.59 0.22
N GLY A 584 7.95 26.96 -0.78
CA GLY A 584 6.78 26.19 -1.21
C GLY A 584 5.56 26.42 -0.33
N VAL A 585 5.41 27.61 0.27
CA VAL A 585 4.22 28.02 1.03
C VAL A 585 3.26 28.80 0.13
N LEU A 586 1.97 28.43 0.13
CA LEU A 586 0.92 29.09 -0.64
C LEU A 586 0.60 30.49 -0.07
N LEU A 587 0.68 31.53 -0.91
CA LEU A 587 0.53 32.95 -0.56
C LEU A 587 -0.80 33.56 -1.00
N ALA A 588 -1.39 33.09 -2.11
CA ALA A 588 -2.69 33.55 -2.59
C ALA A 588 -3.34 32.56 -3.57
N HIS A 589 -4.68 32.54 -3.59
CA HIS A 589 -5.49 31.89 -4.63
C HIS A 589 -6.79 32.68 -4.88
N ASP A 590 -7.15 32.89 -6.15
CA ASP A 590 -8.43 33.49 -6.59
C ASP A 590 -8.90 34.73 -5.79
N GLY A 591 -7.96 35.65 -5.53
CA GLY A 591 -8.24 36.95 -4.89
C GLY A 591 -8.18 36.97 -3.37
N SER A 592 -7.87 35.86 -2.69
CA SER A 592 -7.57 35.84 -1.25
C SER A 592 -6.07 35.87 -1.03
N ILE A 593 -5.55 36.84 -0.25
CA ILE A 593 -4.11 37.08 0.00
C ILE A 593 -3.83 36.97 1.50
N ASP A 594 -2.82 36.18 1.91
CA ASP A 594 -2.31 36.23 3.29
C ASP A 594 -1.34 37.40 3.49
N ALA A 595 -1.86 38.51 4.02
CA ALA A 595 -1.08 39.71 4.32
C ALA A 595 -0.04 39.52 5.46
N SER A 596 -0.12 38.44 6.25
CA SER A 596 0.75 38.25 7.41
C SER A 596 2.17 37.74 7.08
N ARG A 597 2.41 37.34 5.82
CA ARG A 597 3.68 36.73 5.38
C ARG A 597 4.32 37.35 4.14
N ILE A 598 3.85 38.52 3.70
CA ILE A 598 4.58 39.32 2.71
C ILE A 598 5.80 39.96 3.40
N LEU A 599 7.01 39.59 2.98
CA LEU A 599 8.23 40.26 3.45
C LEU A 599 8.32 41.65 2.80
N VAL A 600 7.83 42.66 3.52
CA VAL A 600 7.97 44.07 3.17
C VAL A 600 9.42 44.50 3.46
N THR A 601 10.19 44.83 2.44
CA THR A 601 11.44 45.57 2.63
C THR A 601 11.11 47.05 2.79
N GLU A 602 11.46 47.64 3.95
CA GLU A 602 11.37 49.07 4.18
C GLU A 602 12.06 49.85 3.04
N LEU A 603 11.29 50.63 2.29
CA LEU A 603 11.84 51.67 1.42
C LEU A 603 11.88 52.97 2.24
N PRO A 604 13.03 53.63 2.38
CA PRO A 604 13.11 54.87 3.12
C PRO A 604 12.49 55.99 2.27
N PHE A 605 11.21 56.27 2.50
CA PHE A 605 10.57 57.49 2.02
C PHE A 605 10.83 58.60 3.04
N ALA A 606 11.41 59.71 2.60
CA ALA A 606 11.45 60.92 3.42
C ALA A 606 10.07 61.58 3.32
N ASP A 607 9.36 61.60 4.45
CA ASP A 607 8.13 62.36 4.77
C ASP A 607 6.74 61.68 4.70
N HIS A 608 6.61 60.35 4.58
CA HIS A 608 5.33 59.67 4.87
C HIS A 608 5.52 58.32 5.60
N ASP A 609 4.87 58.16 6.76
CA ASP A 609 4.97 57.02 7.70
C ASP A 609 4.06 55.82 7.35
N GLU A 610 3.78 55.54 6.07
CA GLU A 610 2.94 54.40 5.68
C GLU A 610 3.54 53.61 4.49
N ALA A 611 3.38 52.28 4.53
CA ALA A 611 3.94 51.32 3.57
C ALA A 611 2.97 51.10 2.38
N TYR A 612 3.51 50.93 1.17
CA TYR A 612 2.72 50.85 -0.06
C TYR A 612 3.17 49.69 -0.97
N GLY A 613 2.22 49.02 -1.64
CA GLY A 613 2.46 47.95 -2.61
C GLY A 613 1.89 48.27 -4.00
N VAL A 614 2.45 47.66 -5.05
CA VAL A 614 1.98 47.77 -6.45
C VAL A 614 1.69 46.38 -7.00
N ALA A 615 0.52 46.21 -7.60
CA ALA A 615 0.10 44.98 -8.29
C ALA A 615 -0.20 45.24 -9.77
N PHE A 616 -0.04 44.22 -10.60
CA PHE A 616 -0.29 44.25 -12.04
C PHE A 616 -1.22 43.10 -12.44
N GLU A 617 -2.08 43.33 -13.41
CA GLU A 617 -2.91 42.30 -14.04
C GLU A 617 -2.44 42.15 -15.50
N ASP A 618 -1.89 40.99 -15.87
CA ASP A 618 -1.61 40.58 -17.26
C ASP A 618 -2.74 39.63 -17.72
N PRO A 619 -3.73 40.09 -18.50
CA PRO A 619 -4.90 39.27 -18.83
C PRO A 619 -4.63 38.12 -19.80
N GLN A 620 -3.42 38.00 -20.37
CA GLN A 620 -3.11 36.98 -21.39
C GLN A 620 -1.79 36.22 -21.13
N GLY A 621 -0.99 36.61 -20.12
CA GLY A 621 0.17 35.85 -19.63
C GLY A 621 1.36 35.79 -20.60
N THR A 622 1.71 36.91 -21.24
CA THR A 622 2.71 36.90 -22.34
C THR A 622 3.96 37.77 -22.12
N GLY A 623 4.13 38.45 -20.99
CA GLY A 623 5.24 39.40 -20.80
C GLY A 623 6.24 39.08 -19.69
N ALA A 624 7.54 39.07 -20.00
CA ALA A 624 8.60 39.15 -19.00
C ALA A 624 8.69 40.59 -18.44
N VAL A 625 8.65 40.74 -17.12
CA VAL A 625 8.76 42.04 -16.42
C VAL A 625 10.19 42.25 -15.95
N GLN A 626 10.78 43.40 -16.27
CA GLN A 626 12.09 43.80 -15.73
C GLN A 626 11.95 45.12 -14.95
N LEU A 627 12.21 45.06 -13.65
CA LEU A 627 12.21 46.23 -12.75
C LEU A 627 13.60 46.87 -12.71
N SER A 628 13.66 48.20 -12.83
CA SER A 628 14.89 48.96 -12.58
C SER A 628 14.55 50.26 -11.87
N ILE A 629 15.25 50.52 -10.75
CA ILE A 629 15.10 51.73 -9.94
C ILE A 629 16.40 52.53 -10.08
N PRO A 630 16.42 53.65 -10.82
CA PRO A 630 17.59 54.52 -10.82
C PRO A 630 17.62 55.30 -9.51
N MET A 631 18.62 55.04 -8.68
CA MET A 631 18.96 55.90 -7.54
C MET A 631 19.80 57.08 -8.00
N ASP A 632 19.19 58.05 -8.69
CA ASP A 632 19.69 59.43 -8.70
C ASP A 632 18.63 60.35 -9.32
N LEU A 633 18.53 61.59 -8.81
CA LEU A 633 17.63 62.68 -9.24
C LEU A 633 16.26 62.78 -8.54
N GLY A 634 16.23 62.95 -7.22
CA GLY A 634 15.36 63.92 -6.50
C GLY A 634 13.82 63.88 -6.64
N THR A 635 13.25 63.02 -7.46
CA THR A 635 11.81 62.73 -7.63
C THR A 635 11.70 61.24 -7.93
N PRO A 636 10.90 60.46 -7.17
CA PRO A 636 10.76 59.04 -7.44
C PRO A 636 9.98 58.84 -8.74
N SER A 637 10.60 58.17 -9.72
CA SER A 637 9.91 57.69 -10.92
C SER A 637 10.02 56.17 -11.00
N LEU A 638 8.87 55.50 -11.14
CA LEU A 638 8.78 54.08 -11.47
C LEU A 638 8.70 53.96 -13.00
N THR A 639 9.70 53.32 -13.62
CA THR A 639 9.67 53.01 -15.05
C THR A 639 9.37 51.52 -15.23
N VAL A 640 8.30 51.22 -15.96
CA VAL A 640 7.92 49.85 -16.32
C VAL A 640 7.96 49.75 -17.85
N ILE A 641 8.71 48.76 -18.37
CA ILE A 641 8.87 48.55 -19.81
C ILE A 641 7.96 47.41 -20.25
N PHE A 642 7.10 47.67 -21.23
CA PHE A 642 6.18 46.67 -21.78
C PHE A 642 6.55 46.29 -23.22
N THR A 643 6.34 45.02 -23.58
CA THR A 643 6.60 44.49 -24.94
C THR A 643 5.39 44.56 -25.87
N SER A 644 4.25 45.10 -25.42
CA SER A 644 3.03 45.23 -26.24
C SER A 644 2.25 46.52 -25.92
N ALA A 645 1.40 46.95 -26.86
CA ALA A 645 0.76 48.27 -26.93
C ALA A 645 -0.61 48.39 -26.23
N GLU A 646 -1.06 47.38 -25.49
CA GLU A 646 -2.40 47.37 -24.88
C GLU A 646 -2.38 47.97 -23.45
N PRO A 647 -3.51 48.51 -22.95
CA PRO A 647 -3.53 49.28 -21.71
C PRO A 647 -3.39 48.37 -20.48
N TYR A 648 -2.26 48.45 -19.78
CA TYR A 648 -2.06 47.86 -18.47
C TYR A 648 -2.74 48.73 -17.40
N THR A 649 -3.41 48.10 -16.44
CA THR A 649 -3.99 48.81 -15.28
C THR A 649 -3.07 48.64 -14.08
N ILE A 650 -2.62 49.75 -13.50
CA ILE A 650 -1.73 49.76 -12.33
C ILE A 650 -2.55 50.17 -11.11
N PHE A 651 -2.49 49.35 -10.07
CA PHE A 651 -3.18 49.59 -8.80
C PHE A 651 -2.19 49.96 -7.70
N TYR A 652 -2.55 50.97 -6.92
CA TYR A 652 -1.89 51.30 -5.66
C TYR A 652 -2.63 50.60 -4.52
N ILE A 653 -1.94 49.85 -3.65
CA ILE A 653 -2.57 49.18 -2.50
C ILE A 653 -2.25 49.94 -1.22
N LEU A 654 -3.30 50.37 -0.53
CA LEU A 654 -3.23 51.08 0.74
C LEU A 654 -3.07 50.11 1.93
N PRO A 655 -2.54 50.57 3.07
CA PRO A 655 -2.30 49.73 4.26
C PRO A 655 -3.54 49.01 4.82
N ASP A 656 -4.75 49.49 4.48
CA ASP A 656 -6.03 48.91 4.88
C ASP A 656 -6.56 47.85 3.89
N GLY A 657 -5.81 47.55 2.83
CA GLY A 657 -6.15 46.57 1.81
C GLY A 657 -7.02 47.11 0.67
N THR A 658 -7.32 48.41 0.62
CA THR A 658 -8.05 49.04 -0.49
C THR A 658 -7.11 49.46 -1.63
N HIS A 659 -7.65 49.71 -2.84
CA HIS A 659 -6.83 50.12 -4.00
C HIS A 659 -7.35 51.33 -4.78
N GLU A 660 -6.43 52.14 -5.33
CA GLU A 660 -6.72 53.27 -6.26
C GLU A 660 -6.00 53.10 -7.61
N MET A 661 -6.65 53.49 -8.71
CA MET A 661 -6.08 53.47 -10.06
C MET A 661 -5.21 54.70 -10.35
N LEU A 662 -4.02 54.49 -10.90
CA LEU A 662 -3.13 55.57 -11.35
C LEU A 662 -3.33 55.91 -12.84
N GLU A 663 -3.27 57.20 -13.17
CA GLU A 663 -3.27 57.66 -14.57
C GLU A 663 -1.91 57.34 -15.20
N THR A 664 -1.92 56.59 -16.31
CA THR A 664 -0.70 56.06 -16.93
C THR A 664 -0.46 56.72 -18.29
N VAL A 665 0.75 57.24 -18.52
CA VAL A 665 1.15 57.84 -19.80
C VAL A 665 2.22 56.97 -20.45
N CYS A 666 1.93 56.43 -21.63
CA CYS A 666 2.85 55.55 -22.36
C CYS A 666 3.41 56.24 -23.61
N THR A 667 4.72 56.07 -23.84
CA THR A 667 5.45 56.63 -24.98
C THR A 667 6.13 55.50 -25.76
N LEU A 668 6.01 55.48 -27.09
CA LEU A 668 6.66 54.49 -27.94
C LEU A 668 8.09 54.94 -28.24
N ASN A 669 9.08 54.11 -27.87
CA ASN A 669 10.49 54.38 -28.13
C ASN A 669 10.94 53.85 -29.51
N LEU A 670 12.05 54.40 -30.01
CA LEU A 670 12.60 54.15 -31.36
C LEU A 670 13.04 52.70 -31.61
N ASP A 671 13.19 51.92 -30.54
CA ASP A 671 13.53 50.49 -30.53
C ASP A 671 12.29 49.57 -30.52
N GLY A 672 11.08 50.13 -30.57
CA GLY A 672 9.82 49.39 -30.70
C GLY A 672 9.19 48.95 -29.37
N PHE A 673 9.72 49.42 -28.24
CA PHE A 673 9.17 49.18 -26.90
C PHE A 673 8.34 50.37 -26.41
N TYR A 674 7.33 50.11 -25.58
CA TYR A 674 6.55 51.15 -24.92
C TYR A 674 7.12 51.40 -23.52
N GLU A 675 7.41 52.67 -23.23
CA GLU A 675 7.82 53.14 -21.91
C GLU A 675 6.65 53.89 -21.26
N CYS A 676 6.10 53.31 -20.19
CA CYS A 676 4.95 53.87 -19.49
C CYS A 676 5.37 54.44 -18.14
N VAL A 677 4.91 55.66 -17.85
CA VAL A 677 5.12 56.36 -16.59
C VAL A 677 3.78 56.54 -15.90
N ALA A 678 3.68 56.05 -14.67
CA ALA A 678 2.51 56.30 -13.81
C ALA A 678 2.76 57.57 -12.98
N ILE A 679 1.85 58.54 -13.04
CA ILE A 679 1.99 59.81 -12.32
C ILE A 679 0.95 59.88 -11.21
N TYR A 680 1.41 60.04 -9.97
CA TYR A 680 0.54 60.30 -8.83
C TYR A 680 0.23 61.80 -8.74
N THR A 681 -1.04 62.18 -8.78
CA THR A 681 -1.49 63.53 -8.42
C THR A 681 -2.31 63.48 -7.13
N PRO A 682 -1.77 63.92 -5.98
CA PRO A 682 -2.52 63.93 -4.74
C PRO A 682 -3.69 64.92 -4.84
N THR A 683 -4.90 64.45 -4.53
CA THR A 683 -6.07 65.32 -4.43
C THR A 683 -6.04 66.09 -3.10
N GLY A 684 -5.45 67.29 -3.12
CA GLY A 684 -5.65 68.27 -2.05
C GLY A 684 -4.39 69.00 -1.58
N SER A 685 -4.02 70.07 -2.28
CA SER A 685 -3.64 71.39 -1.74
C SER A 685 -2.90 72.18 -2.81
N GLU A 686 -3.13 73.49 -2.84
CA GLU A 686 -2.63 74.41 -3.86
C GLU A 686 -1.10 74.39 -3.96
N ALA A 687 -0.56 73.82 -5.03
CA ALA A 687 0.78 74.11 -5.51
C ALA A 687 0.72 74.38 -7.01
N SER A 688 1.14 75.59 -7.39
CA SER A 688 1.20 76.07 -8.77
C SER A 688 2.14 75.22 -9.62
N TYR A 689 1.63 74.68 -10.72
CA TYR A 689 2.42 73.97 -11.73
C TYR A 689 3.12 74.95 -12.69
N GLU A 690 4.43 74.80 -12.88
CA GLU A 690 5.08 75.11 -14.17
C GLU A 690 5.45 73.77 -14.85
N PRO A 691 5.19 73.61 -16.16
CA PRO A 691 5.52 72.38 -16.87
C PRO A 691 7.03 72.28 -17.13
N VAL A 692 7.65 71.17 -16.71
CA VAL A 692 9.07 70.86 -16.91
C VAL A 692 9.23 69.64 -17.83
N LEU A 693 8.67 69.68 -19.05
CA LEU A 693 9.33 69.05 -20.21
C LEU A 693 8.70 69.47 -21.54
N TYR A 694 9.52 70.15 -22.35
CA TYR A 694 9.32 70.35 -23.78
C TYR A 694 10.38 69.50 -24.48
N LEU A 695 9.98 68.56 -25.35
CA LEU A 695 10.88 67.99 -26.35
C LEU A 695 10.31 68.23 -27.75
N ARG A 696 11.15 68.88 -28.54
CA ARG A 696 10.98 69.42 -29.90
C ARG A 696 11.74 68.49 -30.83
N GLU A 697 11.21 68.24 -32.03
CA GLU A 697 11.87 67.43 -33.07
C GLU A 697 13.32 67.88 -33.33
N GLU A 698 14.26 66.96 -33.15
CA GLU A 698 15.25 66.48 -34.14
C GLU A 698 15.85 65.15 -33.70
#